data_AF-A0A815R424-F1
#
_entry.id   AF-A0A815R424-F1
#
_cell.length_a   1.000
_cell.length_b   1.000
_cell.length_c   1.000
_cell.angle_alpha   90.00
_cell.angle_beta   90.00
_cell.angle_gamma   90.00
#
_symmetry.space_group_name_H-M   'P 1'
#
loop_
_entity.id
_entity.type
_entity.pdbx_description
1 polymer ?
#
loop_
_entity_poly.entity_id
_entity_poly.type
_entity_poly.pdbx_seq_one_letter_code
_entity_poly.pdbx_strand_id
1 'polypeptide(L)'
;MKKHTRESVTKDYGKLLTGAPYARVALDTQMDIIQKLLFGIWQIKKPRLIMSIIGGAKYFVLTERVETNFINSIIDVALKSKALIFTNGFDVGLVQLVGKAIKKSKSIKINEKITAVGIAKWGSVKNLTQLKAGPKHSAQQTTNNGENTIQQSNGEGKIGRVRGEQNLEKNHSQYLLMDDGTIRNYDTGDFRTRLAKQISQIQSEGVLPIPVVTIVVEGGRDTITNMYYDLRENIPVVIIDGSGRVADFFKRWLLYTEEMDNKVHDPDYKQPIEINELNDKVPASVTNSTKSSTDENKDTSKTSGGATTSFINLDTQTEKLKNLFLKYFEKIEEELKAIVIPEEVDSSKDNTEKQSKQEEFQKQVADAAYRVLYCLQPAVRSDITVFNLNSDNDLSEAIFRGICKASQKQHRMALHDRVNTLKRYKNKSRPMLTDENIHHHSTSVSTKSKQEKTIQSTLLLELAMSWNSIDVAKELILQNSLENIHGENDLFIKALTKNRPNFVHEFIRIGVDPSEVFFPNDKFFSTNSKPNQNHSRYDFFIQKLYSTEAVNRPECLLASVIESDPDVKEKYIKETETLNDVLRTLIGDNLHLLYFDTHDDELNHRKMSGFTTNFVRFNQMTDGKNAQSLRRANREMAQDYIMRDLFLWAILMNYIDMAKVFLAHMKYRICAALIATK
;
A
#
# COMPACT_ATOMS: atom_id res chain seq x y z
N MET A 1 -34.15 14.81 3.26
CA MET A 1 -34.22 15.61 4.49
C MET A 1 -34.17 17.10 4.11
N LYS A 2 -35.12 17.90 4.59
CA LYS A 2 -35.15 19.36 4.37
C LYS A 2 -33.95 20.01 5.09
N LYS A 3 -33.21 20.89 4.41
CA LYS A 3 -31.98 21.54 4.91
C LYS A 3 -32.31 22.52 6.07
N HIS A 4 -32.12 22.07 7.31
CA HIS A 4 -32.12 22.94 8.50
C HIS A 4 -30.76 23.63 8.74
N THR A 5 -29.84 23.53 7.79
CA THR A 5 -28.49 24.10 7.84
C THR A 5 -28.30 25.13 6.73
N ARG A 6 -27.55 26.20 7.02
CA ARG A 6 -27.17 27.25 6.07
C ARG A 6 -25.65 27.36 6.02
N GLU A 7 -25.08 27.24 4.84
CA GLU A 7 -23.65 27.42 4.61
C GLU A 7 -23.23 28.87 4.80
N SER A 8 -22.04 29.08 5.35
CA SER A 8 -21.42 30.39 5.50
C SER A 8 -19.90 30.25 5.40
N VAL A 9 -19.21 31.34 5.05
CA VAL A 9 -17.75 31.34 4.93
C VAL A 9 -17.13 31.07 6.31
N THR A 10 -16.26 30.06 6.38
CA THR A 10 -15.58 29.70 7.63
C THR A 10 -14.62 30.80 8.07
N LYS A 11 -14.65 31.13 9.37
CA LYS A 11 -13.66 31.99 10.04
C LYS A 11 -12.77 31.20 11.00
N ASP A 12 -13.04 29.90 11.14
CA ASP A 12 -12.46 29.04 12.16
C ASP A 12 -11.33 28.20 11.55
N TYR A 13 -10.21 28.86 11.28
CA TYR A 13 -8.96 28.24 10.83
C TYR A 13 -7.76 28.93 11.48
N GLY A 14 -6.65 28.21 11.63
CA GLY A 14 -5.47 28.77 12.28
C GLY A 14 -4.45 27.70 12.65
N LYS A 15 -3.70 27.94 13.73
CA LYS A 15 -2.81 26.95 14.34
C LYS A 15 -3.21 26.71 15.79
N LEU A 16 -3.13 25.45 16.22
CA LEU A 16 -3.25 25.08 17.64
C LEU A 16 -2.01 25.54 18.41
N LEU A 17 -2.07 25.50 19.74
CA LEU A 17 -0.91 25.77 20.62
C LEU A 17 0.30 24.86 20.32
N THR A 18 0.05 23.67 19.77
CA THR A 18 1.09 22.74 19.32
C THR A 18 1.79 23.18 18.03
N GLY A 19 1.31 24.24 17.38
CA GLY A 19 1.75 24.72 16.07
C GLY A 19 1.07 24.03 14.88
N ALA A 20 0.26 22.98 15.13
CA ALA A 20 -0.46 22.24 14.10
C ALA A 20 -1.56 23.10 13.46
N PRO A 21 -1.59 23.28 12.13
CA PRO A 21 -2.68 24.00 11.48
C PRO A 21 -3.99 23.21 11.54
N TYR A 22 -5.10 23.94 11.60
CA TYR A 22 -6.44 23.39 11.53
C TYR A 22 -7.36 24.24 10.65
N ALA A 23 -8.40 23.62 10.09
CA ALA A 23 -9.46 24.30 9.38
C ALA A 23 -10.82 23.63 9.65
N ARG A 24 -11.83 24.43 9.99
CA ARG A 24 -13.24 24.01 9.99
C ARG A 24 -13.79 24.03 8.58
N VAL A 25 -14.37 22.92 8.14
CA VAL A 25 -14.79 22.67 6.76
C VAL A 25 -16.16 21.98 6.77
N ALA A 26 -17.04 22.36 5.84
CA ALA A 26 -18.33 21.70 5.69
C ALA A 26 -18.18 20.28 5.12
N LEU A 27 -19.01 19.33 5.58
CA LEU A 27 -18.91 17.90 5.23
C LEU A 27 -19.04 17.63 3.71
N ASP A 28 -19.75 18.49 2.99
CA ASP A 28 -20.02 18.45 1.55
C ASP A 28 -19.05 19.30 0.70
N THR A 29 -18.02 19.88 1.32
CA THR A 29 -16.98 20.62 0.59
C THR A 29 -16.33 19.73 -0.48
N GLN A 30 -16.10 20.29 -1.67
CA GLN A 30 -15.48 19.57 -2.78
C GLN A 30 -14.05 19.10 -2.44
N MET A 31 -13.72 17.87 -2.81
CA MET A 31 -12.47 17.21 -2.41
C MET A 31 -11.22 17.84 -3.05
N ASP A 32 -11.35 18.47 -4.21
CA ASP A 32 -10.24 19.19 -4.86
C ASP A 32 -9.81 20.43 -4.05
N ILE A 33 -10.76 21.09 -3.38
CA ILE A 33 -10.48 22.21 -2.46
C ILE A 33 -9.71 21.70 -1.24
N ILE A 34 -10.12 20.58 -0.66
CA ILE A 34 -9.43 19.96 0.48
C ILE A 34 -8.03 19.53 0.08
N GLN A 35 -7.88 18.94 -1.10
CA GLN A 35 -6.57 18.59 -1.66
C GLN A 35 -5.66 19.82 -1.81
N LYS A 36 -6.17 20.93 -2.36
CA LYS A 36 -5.43 22.20 -2.48
C LYS A 36 -5.03 22.76 -1.10
N LEU A 37 -5.90 22.63 -0.09
CA LEU A 37 -5.58 23.00 1.28
C LEU A 37 -4.42 22.16 1.83
N LEU A 38 -4.46 20.83 1.68
CA LEU A 38 -3.43 19.93 2.21
C LEU A 38 -2.06 20.13 1.54
N PHE A 39 -2.01 20.15 0.20
CA PHE A 39 -0.73 20.14 -0.53
C PHE A 39 -0.27 21.53 -0.96
N GLY A 40 -1.19 22.46 -1.22
CA GLY A 40 -0.87 23.82 -1.64
C GLY A 40 -0.63 24.75 -0.44
N ILE A 41 -1.58 24.80 0.50
CA ILE A 41 -1.54 25.77 1.62
C ILE A 41 -0.73 25.21 2.80
N TRP A 42 -1.05 24.01 3.26
CA TRP A 42 -0.34 23.37 4.37
C TRP A 42 0.98 22.72 3.96
N GLN A 43 1.27 22.67 2.66
CA GLN A 43 2.53 22.18 2.08
C GLN A 43 2.91 20.78 2.60
N ILE A 44 1.91 19.92 2.80
CA ILE A 44 2.17 18.52 3.10
C ILE A 44 2.94 17.91 1.93
N LYS A 45 4.02 17.16 2.21
CA LYS A 45 4.75 16.45 1.17
C LYS A 45 3.83 15.39 0.55
N LYS A 46 3.82 15.27 -0.78
CA LYS A 46 3.01 14.25 -1.48
C LYS A 46 3.39 12.85 -0.96
N PRO A 47 2.43 12.08 -0.40
CA PRO A 47 2.74 10.80 0.20
C PRO A 47 2.96 9.71 -0.86
N ARG A 48 3.61 8.61 -0.47
CA ARG A 48 3.70 7.39 -1.31
C ARG A 48 2.77 6.27 -0.83
N LEU A 49 2.09 6.47 0.30
CA LEU A 49 1.08 5.60 0.87
C LEU A 49 0.10 6.45 1.68
N ILE A 50 -1.20 6.12 1.66
CA ILE A 50 -2.17 6.65 2.61
C ILE A 50 -2.57 5.53 3.56
N MET A 51 -2.40 5.75 4.86
CA MET A 51 -2.83 4.81 5.90
C MET A 51 -3.96 5.42 6.70
N SER A 52 -5.15 4.84 6.60
CA SER A 52 -6.26 5.19 7.46
C SER A 52 -6.30 4.27 8.68
N ILE A 53 -6.00 4.78 9.86
CA ILE A 53 -6.00 4.00 11.09
C ILE A 53 -7.30 4.27 11.84
N ILE A 54 -8.18 3.27 11.90
CA ILE A 54 -9.51 3.34 12.52
C ILE A 54 -9.64 2.29 13.63
N GLY A 55 -10.54 2.54 14.59
CA GLY A 55 -10.69 1.60 15.69
C GLY A 55 -11.32 2.20 16.95
N GLY A 56 -10.93 1.66 18.10
CA GLY A 56 -11.49 2.01 19.40
C GLY A 56 -11.42 3.50 19.73
N ALA A 57 -12.59 4.16 19.75
CA ALA A 57 -12.77 5.56 20.11
C ALA A 57 -13.02 5.78 21.61
N LYS A 58 -13.02 4.71 22.41
CA LYS A 58 -13.04 4.72 23.87
C LYS A 58 -11.70 4.20 24.40
N TYR A 59 -11.41 4.41 25.68
CA TYR A 59 -10.25 3.79 26.30
C TYR A 59 -10.35 2.26 26.22
N PHE A 60 -9.28 1.62 25.75
CA PHE A 60 -9.11 0.17 25.75
C PHE A 60 -7.65 -0.14 26.08
N VAL A 61 -7.40 -1.35 26.57
CA VAL A 61 -6.07 -1.80 27.00
C VAL A 61 -5.63 -2.90 26.05
N LEU A 62 -4.50 -2.66 25.37
CA LEU A 62 -3.75 -3.72 24.70
C LEU A 62 -2.73 -4.30 25.67
N THR A 63 -2.27 -5.52 25.42
CA THR A 63 -1.10 -6.05 26.14
C THR A 63 0.13 -5.20 25.80
N GLU A 64 1.06 -5.06 26.74
CA GLU A 64 2.25 -4.21 26.56
C GLU A 64 3.07 -4.59 25.31
N ARG A 65 3.19 -5.89 25.02
CA ARG A 65 3.83 -6.42 23.81
C ARG A 65 3.10 -5.97 22.55
N VAL A 66 1.78 -6.12 22.49
CA VAL A 66 0.97 -5.74 21.31
C VAL A 66 0.98 -4.24 21.10
N GLU A 67 0.86 -3.44 22.16
CA GLU A 67 0.97 -1.98 22.09
C GLU A 67 2.35 -1.55 21.54
N THR A 68 3.43 -2.10 22.09
CA THR A 68 4.79 -1.77 21.69
C THR A 68 5.06 -2.16 20.23
N ASN A 69 4.64 -3.36 19.83
CA ASN A 69 4.77 -3.84 18.46
C ASN A 69 3.97 -2.94 17.51
N PHE A 70 2.71 -2.62 17.85
CA PHE A 70 1.88 -1.72 17.04
C PHE A 70 2.55 -0.35 16.85
N ILE A 71 3.00 0.28 17.94
CA ILE A 71 3.66 1.58 17.90
C ILE A 71 4.91 1.55 17.01
N ASN A 72 5.76 0.54 17.18
CA ASN A 72 6.99 0.40 16.38
C ASN A 72 6.66 0.15 14.91
N SER A 73 5.70 -0.72 14.62
CA SER A 73 5.27 -0.99 13.25
C SER A 73 4.70 0.24 12.55
N ILE A 74 3.92 1.08 13.23
CA ILE A 74 3.43 2.35 12.63
C ILE A 74 4.59 3.28 12.31
N ILE A 75 5.59 3.41 13.19
CA ILE A 75 6.78 4.23 12.92
C ILE A 75 7.51 3.71 11.67
N ASP A 76 7.76 2.41 11.64
CA ASP A 76 8.50 1.76 10.56
C ASP A 76 7.80 1.93 9.22
N VAL A 77 6.51 1.60 9.13
CA VAL A 77 5.75 1.70 7.88
C VAL A 77 5.63 3.14 7.43
N ALA A 78 5.32 4.07 8.35
CA ALA A 78 5.11 5.47 8.01
C ALA A 78 6.37 6.14 7.47
N LEU A 79 7.53 5.88 8.08
CA LEU A 79 8.81 6.41 7.63
C LEU A 79 9.28 5.75 6.34
N LYS A 80 9.33 4.40 6.28
CA LYS A 80 9.76 3.65 5.08
C LYS A 80 8.93 4.01 3.84
N SER A 81 7.63 4.24 4.02
CA SER A 81 6.67 4.46 2.92
C SER A 81 6.33 5.92 2.69
N LYS A 82 6.89 6.86 3.47
CA LYS A 82 6.49 8.29 3.45
C LYS A 82 4.97 8.44 3.48
N ALA A 83 4.36 7.74 4.44
CA ALA A 83 2.91 7.60 4.50
C ALA A 83 2.23 8.84 5.08
N LEU A 84 1.06 9.17 4.54
CA LEU A 84 0.12 10.10 5.15
C LEU A 84 -0.89 9.31 5.99
N ILE A 85 -0.95 9.59 7.29
CA ILE A 85 -1.84 8.90 8.22
C ILE A 85 -3.13 9.69 8.42
N PHE A 86 -4.28 9.01 8.33
CA PHE A 86 -5.59 9.54 8.72
C PHE A 86 -6.11 8.85 9.97
N THR A 87 -6.61 9.65 10.91
CA THR A 87 -7.28 9.21 12.14
C THR A 87 -8.50 10.10 12.40
N ASN A 88 -9.28 9.81 13.45
CA ASN A 88 -10.36 10.71 13.89
C ASN A 88 -9.88 11.94 14.69
N GLY A 89 -8.56 12.06 14.94
CA GLY A 89 -7.92 13.21 15.58
C GLY A 89 -8.19 13.43 17.07
N PHE A 90 -9.03 12.63 17.72
CA PHE A 90 -9.36 12.80 19.14
C PHE A 90 -8.34 12.13 20.06
N ASP A 91 -8.03 12.73 21.20
CA ASP A 91 -7.06 12.24 22.20
C ASP A 91 -7.64 11.11 23.06
N VAL A 92 -8.10 10.03 22.44
CA VAL A 92 -8.72 8.89 23.11
C VAL A 92 -8.46 7.58 22.35
N GLY A 93 -8.32 6.48 23.11
CA GLY A 93 -8.23 5.12 22.56
C GLY A 93 -7.06 4.97 21.58
N LEU A 94 -7.36 4.48 20.38
CA LEU A 94 -6.36 4.14 19.35
C LEU A 94 -5.50 5.33 18.95
N VAL A 95 -6.09 6.51 18.87
CA VAL A 95 -5.41 7.71 18.37
C VAL A 95 -4.31 8.16 19.35
N GLN A 96 -4.44 7.85 20.64
CA GLN A 96 -3.35 8.06 21.60
C GLN A 96 -2.13 7.18 21.29
N LEU A 97 -2.33 5.94 20.84
CA LEU A 97 -1.24 5.04 20.42
C LEU A 97 -0.53 5.57 19.18
N VAL A 98 -1.29 6.10 18.21
CA VAL A 98 -0.73 6.78 17.04
C VAL A 98 0.04 8.04 17.46
N GLY A 99 -0.49 8.83 18.41
CA GLY A 99 0.20 9.98 18.99
C GLY A 99 1.51 9.62 19.68
N LYS A 100 1.53 8.51 20.45
CA LYS A 100 2.75 7.94 21.05
C LYS A 100 3.77 7.54 19.97
N ALA A 101 3.35 6.92 18.88
CA ALA A 101 4.21 6.56 17.74
C ALA A 101 4.84 7.81 17.10
N ILE A 102 4.05 8.85 16.82
CA ILE A 102 4.55 10.12 16.27
C ILE A 102 5.55 10.77 17.24
N LYS A 103 5.23 10.81 18.54
CA LYS A 103 6.14 11.36 19.56
C LYS A 103 7.44 10.58 19.62
N LYS A 104 7.39 9.24 19.67
CA LYS A 104 8.56 8.36 19.70
C LYS A 104 9.43 8.54 18.47
N SER A 105 8.83 8.69 17.27
CA SER A 105 9.57 8.93 16.03
C SER A 105 10.41 10.21 16.05
N LYS A 106 9.95 11.27 16.73
CA LYS A 106 10.70 12.54 16.86
C LYS A 106 11.98 12.40 17.68
N SER A 107 12.05 11.43 18.58
CA SER A 107 13.24 11.15 19.38
C SER A 107 14.30 10.36 18.60
N ILE A 108 13.90 9.70 17.51
CA ILE A 108 14.81 9.04 16.58
C ILE A 108 15.40 10.17 15.72
N LYS A 109 16.73 10.35 15.70
CA LYS A 109 17.43 11.44 14.97
C LYS A 109 17.37 11.29 13.44
N ILE A 110 16.17 11.09 12.89
CA ILE A 110 15.91 10.97 11.46
C ILE A 110 15.30 12.29 10.99
N ASN A 111 15.78 12.83 9.86
CA ASN A 111 15.29 14.09 9.29
C ASN A 111 13.87 14.01 8.68
N GLU A 112 13.23 12.84 8.73
CA GLU A 112 11.87 12.61 8.23
C GLU A 112 10.87 12.52 9.39
N LYS A 113 9.74 13.22 9.25
CA LYS A 113 8.67 13.27 10.26
C LYS A 113 7.43 12.55 9.74
N ILE A 114 6.81 11.77 10.62
CA ILE A 114 5.51 11.16 10.35
C ILE A 114 4.46 12.27 10.22
N THR A 115 3.70 12.25 9.13
CA THR A 115 2.61 13.20 8.90
C THR A 115 1.27 12.53 9.17
N ALA A 116 0.52 13.06 10.14
CA ALA A 116 -0.81 12.57 10.50
C ALA A 116 -1.84 13.70 10.51
N VAL A 117 -2.95 13.48 9.81
CA VAL A 117 -4.09 14.41 9.76
C VAL A 117 -5.24 13.83 10.57
N GLY A 118 -5.65 14.55 11.61
CA GLY A 118 -6.85 14.23 12.38
C GLY A 118 -8.09 14.75 11.67
N ILE A 119 -8.98 13.87 11.23
CA ILE A 119 -10.26 14.21 10.60
C ILE A 119 -11.34 14.06 11.66
N ALA A 120 -11.67 15.16 12.33
CA ALA A 120 -12.54 15.15 13.51
C ALA A 120 -13.85 15.89 13.23
N LYS A 121 -14.93 15.51 13.89
CA LYS A 121 -16.18 16.30 13.88
C LYS A 121 -16.05 17.56 14.72
N TRP A 122 -16.28 18.72 14.12
CA TRP A 122 -16.25 20.02 14.77
C TRP A 122 -17.14 20.08 16.01
N GLY A 123 -18.39 19.62 15.90
CA GLY A 123 -19.36 19.62 16.99
C GLY A 123 -19.03 18.74 18.20
N SER A 124 -17.93 17.98 18.14
CA SER A 124 -17.47 17.07 19.20
C SER A 124 -16.10 17.45 19.76
N VAL A 125 -15.51 18.56 19.32
CA VAL A 125 -14.22 19.07 19.83
C VAL A 125 -14.47 19.91 21.09
N LYS A 126 -13.67 19.70 22.14
CA LYS A 126 -13.66 20.54 23.34
C LYS A 126 -13.09 21.93 23.07
N ASN A 127 -13.49 22.92 23.87
CA ASN A 127 -12.94 24.28 23.85
C ASN A 127 -13.06 24.99 22.48
N LEU A 128 -14.16 24.76 21.75
CA LEU A 128 -14.44 25.42 20.46
C LEU A 128 -14.33 26.94 20.53
N THR A 129 -14.61 27.55 21.68
CA THR A 129 -14.48 29.01 21.89
C THR A 129 -13.06 29.52 21.64
N GLN A 130 -12.04 28.72 21.97
CA GLN A 130 -10.64 29.06 21.72
C GLN A 130 -10.28 28.91 20.24
N LEU A 131 -10.87 27.93 19.54
CA LEU A 131 -10.69 27.75 18.10
C LEU A 131 -11.43 28.83 17.28
N LYS A 132 -12.56 29.33 17.79
CA LYS A 132 -13.34 30.40 17.12
C LYS A 132 -12.69 31.79 17.17
N ALA A 133 -11.66 31.99 18.00
CA ALA A 133 -11.00 33.30 18.15
C ALA A 133 -10.09 33.69 16.96
N GLY A 134 -9.84 32.77 16.03
CA GLY A 134 -9.08 33.00 14.81
C GLY A 134 -7.59 33.34 15.03
N PRO A 135 -6.83 33.63 13.95
CA PRO A 135 -5.37 33.83 14.01
C PRO A 135 -4.90 35.03 14.84
N LYS A 136 -5.80 35.98 15.18
CA LYS A 136 -5.43 37.27 15.78
C LYS A 136 -5.21 37.21 17.31
N HIS A 137 -5.64 36.14 17.98
CA HIS A 137 -5.46 35.99 19.43
C HIS A 137 -4.48 34.89 19.85
N SER A 138 -3.95 34.08 18.93
CA SER A 138 -2.90 33.10 19.26
C SER A 138 -1.53 33.72 19.55
N ALA A 139 -1.36 35.03 19.29
CA ALA A 139 -0.09 35.76 19.44
C ALA A 139 -0.04 36.71 20.66
N GLN A 140 -1.13 36.87 21.42
CA GLN A 140 -1.17 37.71 22.62
C GLN A 140 -1.17 36.85 23.88
N GLN A 141 -0.08 36.13 24.11
CA GLN A 141 0.31 35.69 25.46
C GLN A 141 1.82 35.45 25.50
N THR A 142 2.58 36.47 25.12
CA THR A 142 3.91 36.74 25.67
C THR A 142 3.81 38.01 26.48
N THR A 143 4.39 38.00 27.68
CA THR A 143 4.35 39.01 28.75
C THR A 143 3.14 38.96 29.68
N ASN A 144 3.09 37.92 30.50
CA ASN A 144 2.91 38.09 31.94
C ASN A 144 3.73 37.01 32.63
N ASN A 145 4.95 37.39 33.02
CA ASN A 145 5.70 36.71 34.07
C ASN A 145 4.88 36.86 35.35
N GLY A 146 4.16 35.81 35.71
CA GLY A 146 3.36 35.71 36.91
C GLY A 146 2.86 34.29 36.96
N GLU A 147 3.41 33.53 37.88
CA GLU A 147 3.06 32.15 38.20
C GLU A 147 1.55 31.95 38.18
N ASN A 148 1.04 31.36 37.10
CA ASN A 148 -0.23 30.66 37.09
C ASN A 148 0.03 29.28 36.49
N THR A 149 0.65 28.46 37.34
CA THR A 149 0.48 27.01 37.36
C THR A 149 -0.99 26.69 37.08
N ILE A 150 -1.32 26.31 35.85
CA ILE A 150 -2.54 25.52 35.63
C ILE A 150 -2.23 24.18 36.27
N GLN A 151 -2.65 24.04 37.52
CA GLN A 151 -2.72 22.76 38.19
C GLN A 151 -3.51 21.83 37.27
N GLN A 152 -2.82 20.84 36.71
CA GLN A 152 -3.47 19.56 36.46
C GLN A 152 -3.90 19.07 37.84
N SER A 153 -5.13 19.39 38.22
CA SER A 153 -5.71 18.86 39.44
C SER A 153 -5.96 17.37 39.21
N ASN A 154 -5.01 16.55 39.68
CA ASN A 154 -5.32 15.26 40.27
C ASN A 154 -6.20 15.55 41.50
N GLY A 155 -7.50 15.67 41.29
CA GLY A 155 -8.45 16.04 42.33
C GLY A 155 -9.86 15.94 41.80
N GLU A 156 -10.64 15.08 42.43
CA GLU A 156 -12.07 14.89 42.22
C GLU A 156 -12.82 16.22 42.48
N GLY A 157 -12.99 17.03 41.44
CA GLY A 157 -13.67 18.32 41.52
C GLY A 157 -14.53 18.53 40.28
N LYS A 158 -15.83 18.31 40.42
CA LYS A 158 -16.86 18.49 39.38
C LYS A 158 -16.94 19.96 38.94
N ILE A 159 -16.15 20.36 37.94
CA ILE A 159 -16.53 21.39 36.98
C ILE A 159 -16.90 20.63 35.70
N GLY A 160 -18.20 20.68 35.36
CA GLY A 160 -18.87 19.69 34.51
C GLY A 160 -18.15 19.37 33.21
N ARG A 161 -17.65 18.13 33.08
CA ARG A 161 -17.37 17.54 31.77
C ARG A 161 -18.65 17.63 30.93
N VAL A 162 -18.68 18.50 29.93
CA VAL A 162 -19.76 18.50 28.94
C VAL A 162 -19.69 17.15 28.22
N ARG A 163 -20.66 16.28 28.52
CA ARG A 163 -20.75 14.90 28.02
C ARG A 163 -20.79 14.94 26.49
N GLY A 164 -19.87 14.24 25.82
CA GLY A 164 -19.84 14.16 24.35
C GLY A 164 -18.82 15.04 23.62
N GLU A 165 -17.94 15.76 24.34
CA GLU A 165 -16.83 16.50 23.73
C GLU A 165 -15.48 15.85 24.04
N GLN A 166 -14.54 15.89 23.11
CA GLN A 166 -13.18 15.32 23.23
C GLN A 166 -12.08 16.31 22.87
N ASN A 167 -10.91 16.14 23.51
CA ASN A 167 -9.71 16.91 23.15
C ASN A 167 -9.13 16.39 21.84
N LEU A 168 -8.40 17.24 21.11
CA LEU A 168 -7.61 16.83 19.95
C LEU A 168 -6.26 16.24 20.40
N GLU A 169 -5.78 15.19 19.73
CA GLU A 169 -4.50 14.53 20.08
C GLU A 169 -3.31 15.38 19.66
N LYS A 170 -2.55 15.90 20.63
CA LYS A 170 -1.53 16.94 20.47
C LYS A 170 -0.35 16.65 19.53
N ASN A 171 -0.05 15.39 19.21
CA ASN A 171 1.10 15.02 18.38
C ASN A 171 0.78 14.95 16.88
N HIS A 172 -0.51 14.99 16.50
CA HIS A 172 -0.91 15.06 15.10
C HIS A 172 -0.37 16.32 14.42
N SER A 173 -0.16 16.21 13.11
CA SER A 173 0.49 17.25 12.31
C SER A 173 -0.50 18.34 11.90
N GLN A 174 -1.73 17.97 11.55
CA GLN A 174 -2.80 18.89 11.13
C GLN A 174 -4.19 18.35 11.50
N TYR A 175 -5.21 19.21 11.45
CA TYR A 175 -6.60 18.80 11.71
C TYR A 175 -7.59 19.37 10.70
N LEU A 176 -8.39 18.48 10.13
CA LEU A 176 -9.56 18.83 9.34
C LEU A 176 -10.79 18.64 10.22
N LEU A 177 -11.47 19.73 10.55
CA LEU A 177 -12.61 19.73 11.48
C LEU A 177 -13.91 19.80 10.68
N MET A 178 -14.56 18.64 10.50
CA MET A 178 -15.75 18.47 9.67
C MET A 178 -16.99 18.95 10.37
N ASP A 179 -17.80 19.73 9.67
CA ASP A 179 -19.01 20.33 10.22
C ASP A 179 -20.22 20.05 9.33
N ASP A 180 -21.28 19.54 9.95
CA ASP A 180 -22.62 19.36 9.37
C ASP A 180 -23.70 20.05 10.21
N GLY A 181 -23.29 20.91 11.16
CA GLY A 181 -24.19 21.59 12.08
C GLY A 181 -24.65 20.75 13.28
N THR A 182 -24.28 19.47 13.35
CA THR A 182 -24.59 18.62 14.51
C THR A 182 -23.59 18.83 15.65
N ILE A 183 -24.01 18.56 16.88
CA ILE A 183 -23.16 18.63 18.09
C ILE A 183 -23.16 17.26 18.74
N ARG A 184 -22.01 16.83 19.28
CA ARG A 184 -21.81 15.52 19.95
C ARG A 184 -22.02 14.30 19.04
N ASN A 185 -21.97 14.48 17.73
CA ASN A 185 -21.88 13.41 16.75
C ASN A 185 -20.41 13.22 16.34
N TYR A 186 -19.95 11.97 16.28
CA TYR A 186 -18.58 11.62 15.87
C TYR A 186 -18.49 11.12 14.43
N ASP A 187 -19.62 10.79 13.82
CA ASP A 187 -19.66 10.20 12.48
C ASP A 187 -19.34 11.22 11.39
N THR A 188 -18.23 11.01 10.68
CA THR A 188 -17.81 11.84 9.53
C THR A 188 -18.35 11.33 8.19
N GLY A 189 -19.23 10.33 8.21
CA GLY A 189 -19.72 9.66 7.00
C GLY A 189 -18.56 9.06 6.20
N ASP A 190 -18.66 9.17 4.88
CA ASP A 190 -17.67 8.69 3.93
C ASP A 190 -16.55 9.70 3.62
N PHE A 191 -16.50 10.84 4.33
CA PHE A 191 -15.59 11.95 4.00
C PHE A 191 -14.12 11.50 3.96
N ARG A 192 -13.69 10.73 4.96
CA ARG A 192 -12.33 10.17 5.05
C ARG A 192 -12.01 9.30 3.84
N THR A 193 -12.93 8.42 3.46
CA THR A 193 -12.79 7.50 2.32
C THR A 193 -12.70 8.29 1.01
N ARG A 194 -13.61 9.25 0.79
CA ARG A 194 -13.59 10.15 -0.39
C ARG A 194 -12.29 10.96 -0.49
N LEU A 195 -11.82 11.50 0.63
CA LEU A 195 -10.56 12.25 0.67
C LEU A 195 -9.37 11.34 0.34
N ALA A 196 -9.28 10.15 0.94
CA ALA A 196 -8.21 9.21 0.63
C ALA A 196 -8.22 8.82 -0.86
N LYS A 197 -9.40 8.60 -1.44
CA LYS A 197 -9.55 8.30 -2.87
C LYS A 197 -9.14 9.46 -3.77
N GLN A 198 -9.54 10.68 -3.43
CA GLN A 198 -9.11 11.88 -4.14
C GLN A 198 -7.58 11.99 -4.15
N ILE A 199 -6.95 11.79 -2.99
CA ILE A 199 -5.49 11.90 -2.86
C ILE A 199 -4.78 10.78 -3.62
N SER A 200 -5.36 9.58 -3.63
CA SER A 200 -4.88 8.45 -4.42
C SER A 200 -4.67 8.83 -5.89
N GLN A 201 -5.51 9.70 -6.45
CA GLN A 201 -5.53 10.07 -7.87
C GLN A 201 -4.67 11.28 -8.24
N ILE A 202 -3.87 11.86 -7.33
CA ILE A 202 -3.07 13.09 -7.58
C ILE A 202 -1.91 12.86 -8.58
N GLN A 203 -1.63 11.64 -9.02
CA GLN A 203 -0.50 11.38 -9.90
C GLN A 203 -0.80 11.74 -11.36
N SER A 204 0.23 12.19 -12.09
CA SER A 204 0.12 12.51 -13.52
C SER A 204 -0.23 11.25 -14.33
N GLU A 205 -0.80 11.44 -15.52
CA GLU A 205 -1.07 10.34 -16.46
C GLU A 205 0.19 9.47 -16.67
N GLY A 206 0.04 8.16 -16.54
CA GLY A 206 1.14 7.19 -16.67
C GLY A 206 1.82 6.76 -15.37
N VAL A 207 1.46 7.33 -14.21
CA VAL A 207 1.96 6.88 -12.89
C VAL A 207 0.80 6.33 -12.04
N LEU A 208 0.98 5.17 -11.40
CA LEU A 208 -0.07 4.53 -10.60
C LEU A 208 -0.59 5.46 -9.48
N PRO A 209 -1.88 5.34 -9.13
CA PRO A 209 -2.43 6.03 -7.97
C PRO A 209 -1.66 5.69 -6.68
N ILE A 210 -1.63 6.65 -5.75
CA ILE A 210 -1.04 6.44 -4.42
C ILE A 210 -1.87 5.35 -3.71
N PRO A 211 -1.26 4.25 -3.23
CA PRO A 211 -1.99 3.19 -2.57
C PRO A 211 -2.63 3.69 -1.28
N VAL A 212 -3.82 3.17 -0.99
CA VAL A 212 -4.58 3.45 0.23
C VAL A 212 -4.84 2.15 0.95
N VAL A 213 -4.68 2.15 2.27
CA VAL A 213 -4.99 1.00 3.14
C VAL A 213 -5.68 1.50 4.40
N THR A 214 -6.61 0.71 4.92
CA THR A 214 -7.22 0.93 6.22
C THR A 214 -6.72 -0.11 7.23
N ILE A 215 -6.30 0.33 8.41
CA ILE A 215 -5.87 -0.53 9.51
C ILE A 215 -6.91 -0.43 10.62
N VAL A 216 -7.41 -1.59 11.07
CA VAL A 216 -8.45 -1.70 12.09
C VAL A 216 -7.85 -2.27 13.37
N VAL A 217 -7.96 -1.52 14.46
CA VAL A 217 -7.54 -1.95 15.81
C VAL A 217 -8.72 -1.81 16.76
N GLU A 218 -9.13 -2.90 17.40
CA GLU A 218 -10.33 -2.93 18.21
C GLU A 218 -11.56 -2.50 17.38
N GLY A 219 -12.40 -1.60 17.90
CA GLY A 219 -13.45 -0.92 17.19
C GLY A 219 -14.84 -1.10 17.79
N GLY A 220 -15.74 -0.21 17.38
CA GLY A 220 -17.17 -0.27 17.67
C GLY A 220 -18.01 -0.05 16.41
N ARG A 221 -19.27 0.36 16.56
CA ARG A 221 -20.21 0.59 15.45
C ARG A 221 -19.63 1.48 14.33
N ASP A 222 -18.97 2.58 14.70
CA ASP A 222 -18.40 3.51 13.72
C ASP A 222 -17.23 2.88 12.94
N THR A 223 -16.52 1.92 13.54
CA THR A 223 -15.46 1.14 12.86
C THR A 223 -16.06 0.25 11.78
N ILE A 224 -17.17 -0.44 12.05
CA ILE A 224 -17.91 -1.24 11.05
C ILE A 224 -18.35 -0.34 9.89
N THR A 225 -18.89 0.84 10.20
CA THR A 225 -19.35 1.81 9.20
C THR A 225 -18.21 2.31 8.32
N ASN A 226 -17.07 2.65 8.92
CA ASN A 226 -15.86 3.06 8.20
C ASN A 226 -15.29 1.95 7.31
N MET A 227 -15.23 0.71 7.82
CA MET A 227 -14.79 -0.45 7.03
C MET A 227 -15.69 -0.66 5.81
N TYR A 228 -17.00 -0.55 5.98
CA TYR A 228 -17.96 -0.66 4.89
C TYR A 228 -17.71 0.39 3.79
N TYR A 229 -17.50 1.66 4.15
CA TYR A 229 -17.20 2.70 3.16
C TYR A 229 -15.89 2.43 2.41
N ASP A 230 -14.84 2.02 3.13
CA ASP A 230 -13.54 1.71 2.52
C ASP A 230 -13.61 0.51 1.56
N LEU A 231 -14.26 -0.57 1.98
CA LEU A 231 -14.39 -1.78 1.17
C LEU A 231 -15.28 -1.56 -0.07
N ARG A 232 -16.28 -0.68 -0.01
CA ARG A 232 -17.05 -0.26 -1.21
C ARG A 232 -16.18 0.45 -2.24
N GLU A 233 -15.21 1.25 -1.79
CA GLU A 233 -14.27 1.96 -2.66
C GLU A 233 -13.04 1.10 -3.05
N ASN A 234 -13.11 -0.22 -2.78
CA ASN A 234 -12.05 -1.21 -3.00
C ASN A 234 -10.73 -0.81 -2.30
N ILE A 235 -10.83 -0.22 -1.12
CA ILE A 235 -9.69 0.07 -0.26
C ILE A 235 -9.47 -1.16 0.64
N PRO A 236 -8.28 -1.79 0.59
CA PRO A 236 -7.99 -2.96 1.42
C PRO A 236 -7.99 -2.61 2.90
N VAL A 237 -8.47 -3.56 3.71
CA VAL A 237 -8.55 -3.44 5.17
C VAL A 237 -7.65 -4.47 5.83
N VAL A 238 -6.78 -4.03 6.73
CA VAL A 238 -5.94 -4.89 7.59
C VAL A 238 -6.51 -4.89 9.00
N ILE A 239 -6.96 -6.05 9.47
CA ILE A 239 -7.51 -6.24 10.81
C ILE A 239 -6.41 -6.76 11.73
N ILE A 240 -6.21 -6.08 12.86
CA ILE A 240 -5.25 -6.49 13.88
C ILE A 240 -5.89 -7.51 14.82
N ASP A 241 -5.48 -8.77 14.68
CA ASP A 241 -5.92 -9.90 15.51
C ASP A 241 -5.50 -9.72 16.99
N GLY A 242 -6.42 -10.03 17.90
CA GLY A 242 -6.21 -9.96 19.34
C GLY A 242 -6.30 -8.54 19.89
N SER A 243 -6.79 -7.58 19.10
CA SER A 243 -7.01 -6.21 19.54
C SER A 243 -8.38 -5.96 20.15
N GLY A 244 -9.31 -6.93 20.08
CA GLY A 244 -10.62 -6.87 20.74
C GLY A 244 -11.79 -6.43 19.85
N ARG A 245 -13.01 -6.54 20.40
CA ARG A 245 -14.28 -6.07 19.83
C ARG A 245 -14.44 -6.34 18.32
N VAL A 246 -14.58 -5.29 17.49
CA VAL A 246 -14.87 -5.40 16.05
C VAL A 246 -13.78 -6.17 15.31
N ALA A 247 -12.50 -5.96 15.64
CA ALA A 247 -11.39 -6.66 15.00
C ALA A 247 -11.50 -8.19 15.20
N ASP A 248 -11.68 -8.64 16.45
CA ASP A 248 -11.80 -10.07 16.75
C ASP A 248 -13.12 -10.66 16.25
N PHE A 249 -14.20 -9.87 16.27
CA PHE A 249 -15.48 -10.24 15.66
C PHE A 249 -15.32 -10.56 14.18
N PHE A 250 -14.74 -9.65 13.38
CA PHE A 250 -14.55 -9.88 11.96
C PHE A 250 -13.63 -11.07 11.69
N LYS A 251 -12.53 -11.24 12.44
CA LYS A 251 -11.68 -12.42 12.31
C LYS A 251 -12.49 -13.72 12.45
N ARG A 252 -13.29 -13.86 13.50
CA ARG A 252 -14.11 -15.06 13.73
C ARG A 252 -15.10 -15.29 12.58
N TRP A 253 -15.75 -14.23 12.13
CA TRP A 253 -16.76 -14.31 11.08
C TRP A 253 -16.17 -14.56 9.68
N LEU A 254 -14.96 -14.09 9.40
CA LEU A 254 -14.21 -14.46 8.20
C LEU A 254 -13.94 -15.97 8.16
N LEU A 255 -13.45 -16.55 9.26
CA LEU A 255 -13.23 -18.00 9.36
C LEU A 255 -14.54 -18.79 9.24
N TYR A 256 -15.57 -18.36 9.95
CA TYR A 256 -16.88 -19.04 9.96
C TYR A 256 -17.54 -19.02 8.57
N THR A 257 -17.45 -17.91 7.84
CA THR A 257 -18.00 -17.82 6.48
C THR A 257 -17.18 -18.63 5.48
N GLU A 258 -15.85 -18.67 5.58
CA GLU A 258 -15.01 -19.54 4.73
C GLU A 258 -15.33 -21.03 4.91
N GLU A 259 -15.44 -21.50 6.16
CA GLU A 259 -15.82 -22.89 6.46
C GLU A 259 -17.18 -23.28 5.89
N MET A 260 -18.09 -22.32 5.78
CA MET A 260 -19.44 -22.56 5.29
C MET A 260 -19.55 -22.47 3.76
N ASP A 261 -18.81 -21.55 3.12
CA ASP A 261 -18.70 -21.53 1.64
C ASP A 261 -18.11 -22.85 1.12
N ASN A 262 -17.14 -23.43 1.83
CA ASN A 262 -16.59 -24.73 1.48
C ASN A 262 -17.63 -25.87 1.56
N LYS A 263 -18.71 -25.70 2.34
CA LYS A 263 -19.82 -26.67 2.46
C LYS A 263 -20.91 -26.44 1.41
N VAL A 264 -21.04 -25.21 0.92
CA VAL A 264 -22.03 -24.77 -0.08
C VAL A 264 -21.28 -24.51 -1.38
N HIS A 265 -20.98 -25.57 -2.13
CA HIS A 265 -20.18 -25.46 -3.35
C HIS A 265 -20.98 -24.75 -4.46
N ASP A 266 -20.96 -23.41 -4.47
CA ASP A 266 -21.71 -22.59 -5.44
C ASP A 266 -20.76 -21.77 -6.35
N PRO A 267 -20.66 -22.12 -7.64
CA PRO A 267 -19.82 -21.43 -8.62
C PRO A 267 -20.35 -20.06 -9.09
N ASP A 268 -21.56 -19.64 -8.70
CA ASP A 268 -22.21 -18.40 -9.14
C ASP A 268 -22.07 -17.21 -8.16
N TYR A 269 -21.50 -17.41 -6.97
CA TYR A 269 -21.16 -16.34 -6.02
C TYR A 269 -19.91 -15.54 -6.49
N LYS A 270 -20.05 -14.75 -7.55
CA LYS A 270 -18.91 -14.03 -8.18
C LYS A 270 -18.96 -12.51 -8.11
N GLN A 271 -20.07 -11.89 -7.69
CA GLN A 271 -20.17 -10.43 -7.54
C GLN A 271 -20.77 -10.00 -6.19
N PRO A 272 -20.32 -8.88 -5.60
CA PRO A 272 -20.94 -8.33 -4.39
C PRO A 272 -22.38 -7.93 -4.68
N ILE A 273 -23.31 -8.31 -3.80
CA ILE A 273 -24.72 -7.87 -3.87
C ILE A 273 -24.84 -6.59 -3.05
N GLU A 274 -25.38 -5.52 -3.63
CA GLU A 274 -25.58 -4.27 -2.90
C GLU A 274 -26.60 -4.46 -1.75
N ILE A 275 -26.36 -3.80 -0.61
CA ILE A 275 -27.26 -3.85 0.56
C ILE A 275 -28.69 -3.43 0.19
N ASN A 276 -28.84 -2.48 -0.74
CA ASN A 276 -30.15 -2.02 -1.20
C ASN A 276 -30.92 -3.10 -1.97
N GLU A 277 -30.23 -4.00 -2.68
CA GLU A 277 -30.86 -5.11 -3.41
C GLU A 277 -31.25 -6.28 -2.49
N LEU A 278 -30.64 -6.37 -1.30
CA LEU A 278 -31.03 -7.31 -0.25
C LEU A 278 -32.35 -6.89 0.43
N ASN A 279 -32.58 -5.58 0.59
CA ASN A 279 -33.84 -5.05 1.14
C ASN A 279 -35.08 -5.41 0.31
N ASP A 280 -34.94 -5.56 -1.02
CA ASP A 280 -36.04 -5.95 -1.91
C ASP A 280 -36.26 -7.48 -1.97
N LYS A 281 -35.32 -8.28 -1.43
CA LYS A 281 -35.33 -9.76 -1.50
C LYS A 281 -35.59 -10.45 -0.16
N VAL A 282 -35.60 -9.72 0.95
CA VAL A 282 -36.04 -10.21 2.26
C VAL A 282 -37.53 -9.90 2.41
N PRO A 283 -38.42 -10.91 2.59
CA PRO A 283 -39.84 -10.64 2.76
C PRO A 283 -40.08 -9.76 4.00
N ALA A 284 -41.02 -8.82 3.89
CA ALA A 284 -41.47 -7.93 4.97
C ALA A 284 -42.12 -8.65 6.18
N SER A 285 -41.89 -9.95 6.36
CA SER A 285 -42.40 -10.77 7.47
C SER A 285 -41.32 -11.06 8.51
N VAL A 286 -40.65 -10.02 9.01
CA VAL A 286 -39.95 -10.08 10.32
C VAL A 286 -40.55 -9.07 11.30
N THR A 287 -41.46 -8.21 10.84
CA THR A 287 -42.31 -7.39 11.70
C THR A 287 -43.70 -8.03 11.79
N ASN A 288 -43.98 -8.66 12.94
CA ASN A 288 -45.26 -9.24 13.38
C ASN A 288 -45.42 -10.75 13.20
N SER A 289 -45.16 -11.50 14.29
CA SER A 289 -46.15 -12.48 14.80
C SER A 289 -45.72 -13.06 16.15
N THR A 290 -46.10 -12.38 17.24
CA THR A 290 -46.64 -13.08 18.41
C THR A 290 -48.07 -13.48 18.07
N LYS A 291 -48.36 -14.77 17.91
CA LYS A 291 -49.60 -15.42 18.37
C LYS A 291 -49.59 -16.93 18.14
N SER A 292 -50.31 -17.56 19.04
CA SER A 292 -50.45 -18.97 19.40
C SER A 292 -51.26 -19.84 18.43
N SER A 293 -51.24 -21.15 18.71
CA SER A 293 -52.30 -22.17 18.55
C SER A 293 -52.61 -22.62 17.11
N THR A 294 -52.95 -23.87 16.74
CA THR A 294 -53.12 -25.21 17.35
C THR A 294 -53.43 -26.16 16.18
N ASP A 295 -53.21 -27.46 16.38
CA ASP A 295 -53.89 -28.62 15.76
C ASP A 295 -53.67 -29.04 14.29
N GLU A 296 -52.90 -30.13 14.18
CA GLU A 296 -53.17 -31.43 13.54
C GLU A 296 -54.13 -31.60 12.33
N ASN A 297 -53.57 -32.29 11.31
CA ASN A 297 -54.08 -33.43 10.54
C ASN A 297 -55.43 -33.36 9.77
N LYS A 298 -55.38 -33.57 8.43
CA LYS A 298 -55.78 -34.85 7.77
C LYS A 298 -55.87 -34.82 6.23
N ASP A 299 -55.39 -35.94 5.67
CA ASP A 299 -55.92 -36.76 4.56
C ASP A 299 -55.91 -36.31 3.08
N THR A 300 -54.94 -36.91 2.37
CA THR A 300 -55.06 -37.87 1.25
C THR A 300 -56.20 -37.74 0.21
N SER A 301 -55.81 -37.62 -1.08
CA SER A 301 -56.30 -38.52 -2.14
C SER A 301 -55.43 -38.46 -3.42
N LYS A 302 -55.40 -39.61 -4.10
CA LYS A 302 -54.55 -40.07 -5.21
C LYS A 302 -54.96 -39.47 -6.57
N THR A 303 -54.04 -39.39 -7.56
CA THR A 303 -53.97 -40.31 -8.72
C THR A 303 -52.91 -39.93 -9.77
N SER A 304 -52.10 -40.94 -10.10
CA SER A 304 -51.44 -41.31 -11.37
C SER A 304 -50.98 -40.27 -12.41
N GLY A 305 -49.68 -40.36 -12.74
CA GLY A 305 -49.25 -40.75 -14.09
C GLY A 305 -48.37 -39.76 -14.84
N GLY A 306 -47.08 -40.11 -15.03
CA GLY A 306 -46.31 -39.69 -16.22
C GLY A 306 -44.94 -39.05 -15.99
N ALA A 307 -43.90 -39.81 -16.33
CA ALA A 307 -42.56 -39.42 -16.79
C ALA A 307 -41.65 -38.56 -15.87
N THR A 308 -40.65 -39.24 -15.32
CA THR A 308 -39.42 -38.69 -14.77
C THR A 308 -38.58 -37.96 -15.81
N THR A 309 -38.53 -36.64 -15.71
CA THR A 309 -37.34 -35.83 -16.03
C THR A 309 -36.95 -35.10 -14.76
N SER A 310 -35.80 -35.43 -14.19
CA SER A 310 -35.26 -34.79 -12.99
C SER A 310 -34.92 -33.33 -13.27
N PHE A 311 -35.91 -32.45 -13.12
CA PHE A 311 -35.67 -31.04 -12.86
C PHE A 311 -34.95 -30.96 -11.51
N ILE A 312 -33.68 -30.54 -11.51
CA ILE A 312 -33.01 -30.10 -10.29
C ILE A 312 -33.85 -28.93 -9.77
N ASN A 313 -34.45 -29.15 -8.61
CA ASN A 313 -35.44 -28.30 -7.99
C ASN A 313 -34.77 -27.00 -7.50
N LEU A 314 -34.70 -25.99 -8.38
CA LEU A 314 -34.05 -24.68 -8.17
C LEU A 314 -34.61 -23.95 -6.93
N ASP A 315 -35.86 -24.23 -6.57
CA ASP A 315 -36.54 -23.66 -5.41
C ASP A 315 -35.94 -24.14 -4.08
N THR A 316 -35.54 -25.42 -3.99
CA THR A 316 -35.01 -26.00 -2.73
C THR A 316 -33.59 -25.52 -2.37
N GLN A 317 -32.75 -25.20 -3.36
CA GLN A 317 -31.40 -24.65 -3.11
C GLN A 317 -31.46 -23.17 -2.72
N THR A 318 -32.32 -22.42 -3.39
CA THR A 318 -32.56 -21.00 -3.10
C THR A 318 -33.15 -20.82 -1.69
N GLU A 319 -34.06 -21.71 -1.27
CA GLU A 319 -34.65 -21.70 0.07
C GLU A 319 -33.66 -22.10 1.17
N LYS A 320 -32.77 -23.07 0.91
CA LYS A 320 -31.65 -23.40 1.80
C LYS A 320 -30.68 -22.24 1.99
N LEU A 321 -30.33 -21.53 0.92
CA LEU A 321 -29.47 -20.34 0.96
C LEU A 321 -30.12 -19.19 1.73
N LYS A 322 -31.42 -18.96 1.54
CA LYS A 322 -32.19 -17.95 2.31
C LYS A 322 -32.23 -18.28 3.80
N ASN A 323 -32.49 -19.53 4.16
CA ASN A 323 -32.51 -19.97 5.56
C ASN A 323 -31.12 -19.88 6.21
N LEU A 324 -30.06 -20.17 5.45
CA LEU A 324 -28.68 -19.99 5.91
C LEU A 324 -28.36 -18.51 6.13
N PHE A 325 -28.79 -17.62 5.22
CA PHE A 325 -28.64 -16.18 5.35
C PHE A 325 -29.38 -15.60 6.57
N LEU A 326 -30.64 -15.99 6.78
CA LEU A 326 -31.41 -15.58 7.96
C LEU A 326 -30.72 -16.02 9.26
N LYS A 327 -30.26 -17.26 9.32
CA LYS A 327 -29.50 -17.79 10.47
C LYS A 327 -28.19 -17.02 10.70
N TYR A 328 -27.50 -16.60 9.65
CA TYR A 328 -26.33 -15.73 9.77
C TYR A 328 -26.69 -14.37 10.32
N PHE A 329 -27.74 -13.74 9.77
CA PHE A 329 -28.18 -12.43 10.19
C PHE A 329 -28.52 -12.42 11.69
N GLU A 330 -29.34 -13.36 12.16
CA GLU A 330 -29.74 -13.48 13.56
C GLU A 330 -28.52 -13.60 14.48
N LYS A 331 -27.58 -14.51 14.15
CA LYS A 331 -26.39 -14.74 14.97
C LYS A 331 -25.43 -13.53 14.96
N ILE A 332 -25.25 -12.88 13.81
CA ILE A 332 -24.47 -11.64 13.70
C ILE A 332 -25.10 -10.54 14.55
N GLU A 333 -26.42 -10.37 14.45
CA GLU A 333 -27.16 -9.35 15.17
C GLU A 333 -27.05 -9.55 16.69
N GLU A 334 -27.17 -10.79 17.18
CA GLU A 334 -26.99 -11.13 18.60
C GLU A 334 -25.59 -10.76 19.12
N GLU A 335 -24.53 -11.12 18.39
CA GLU A 335 -23.15 -10.77 18.78
C GLU A 335 -22.91 -9.25 18.71
N LEU A 336 -23.50 -8.57 17.73
CA LEU A 336 -23.35 -7.12 17.56
C LEU A 336 -24.01 -6.33 18.68
N LYS A 337 -25.04 -6.86 19.37
CA LYS A 337 -25.64 -6.20 20.56
C LYS A 337 -24.62 -5.98 21.68
N ALA A 338 -23.58 -6.81 21.77
CA ALA A 338 -22.49 -6.64 22.75
C ALA A 338 -21.42 -5.63 22.29
N ILE A 339 -21.28 -5.40 20.99
CA ILE A 339 -20.26 -4.53 20.39
C ILE A 339 -20.79 -3.10 20.20
N VAL A 340 -22.03 -2.98 19.74
CA VAL A 340 -22.76 -1.72 19.65
C VAL A 340 -23.20 -1.37 21.07
N ILE A 341 -22.48 -0.45 21.71
CA ILE A 341 -22.82 0.00 23.05
C ILE A 341 -24.00 0.97 22.95
N PRO A 342 -25.11 0.76 23.68
CA PRO A 342 -26.18 1.75 23.76
C PRO A 342 -25.64 3.09 24.27
N GLU A 343 -26.11 4.21 23.74
CA GLU A 343 -25.91 5.49 24.41
C GLU A 343 -26.56 5.40 25.81
N GLU A 344 -25.77 5.61 26.87
CA GLU A 344 -26.13 5.34 28.28
C GLU A 344 -27.56 5.79 28.65
N VAL A 345 -28.40 4.82 29.05
CA VAL A 345 -29.84 4.92 29.35
C VAL A 345 -30.14 5.58 30.73
N ASP A 346 -29.12 5.83 31.55
CA ASP A 346 -29.29 5.98 33.01
C ASP A 346 -29.76 7.34 33.54
N SER A 347 -30.66 8.07 32.87
CA SER A 347 -31.24 9.27 33.51
C SER A 347 -32.65 9.70 33.15
N SER A 348 -33.34 9.07 32.19
CA SER A 348 -34.73 9.49 31.89
C SER A 348 -35.76 8.73 32.74
N LYS A 349 -36.63 9.49 33.42
CA LYS A 349 -37.79 8.96 34.16
C LYS A 349 -38.99 8.64 33.24
N ASP A 350 -38.90 8.95 31.95
CA ASP A 350 -39.98 8.83 30.97
C ASP A 350 -39.90 7.50 30.19
N ASN A 351 -40.98 6.72 30.24
CA ASN A 351 -41.09 5.42 29.55
C ASN A 351 -41.10 5.58 28.01
N THR A 352 -41.59 6.71 27.50
CA THR A 352 -41.66 6.98 26.05
C THR A 352 -40.27 7.19 25.47
N GLU A 353 -39.40 7.91 26.20
CA GLU A 353 -38.01 8.16 25.81
C GLU A 353 -37.17 6.87 25.89
N LYS A 354 -37.45 5.99 26.86
CA LYS A 354 -36.81 4.66 26.94
C LYS A 354 -37.18 3.77 25.76
N GLN A 355 -38.46 3.74 25.37
CA GLN A 355 -38.92 2.95 24.23
C GLN A 355 -38.33 3.46 22.91
N SER A 356 -38.33 4.79 22.68
CA SER A 356 -37.71 5.39 21.50
C SER A 356 -36.20 5.10 21.40
N LYS A 357 -35.46 5.14 22.51
CA LYS A 357 -34.02 4.83 22.51
C LYS A 357 -33.74 3.34 22.28
N GLN A 358 -34.60 2.46 22.79
CA GLN A 358 -34.50 1.02 22.54
C GLN A 358 -34.75 0.69 21.07
N GLU A 359 -35.76 1.30 20.43
CA GLU A 359 -36.02 1.16 19.00
C GLU A 359 -34.87 1.69 18.15
N GLU A 360 -34.30 2.84 18.52
CA GLU A 360 -33.12 3.39 17.85
C GLU A 360 -31.90 2.46 17.98
N PHE A 361 -31.68 1.88 19.16
CA PHE A 361 -30.61 0.90 19.38
C PHE A 361 -30.76 -0.33 18.48
N GLN A 362 -31.95 -0.93 18.41
CA GLN A 362 -32.20 -2.07 17.51
C GLN A 362 -31.94 -1.71 16.04
N LYS A 363 -32.36 -0.52 15.61
CA LYS A 363 -32.09 -0.03 14.26
C LYS A 363 -30.59 0.10 13.97
N GLN A 364 -29.81 0.58 14.95
CA GLN A 364 -28.36 0.71 14.81
C GLN A 364 -27.66 -0.65 14.73
N VAL A 365 -28.11 -1.64 15.50
CA VAL A 365 -27.57 -3.02 15.44
C VAL A 365 -27.90 -3.65 14.10
N ALA A 366 -29.14 -3.52 13.61
CA ALA A 366 -29.54 -4.03 12.31
C ALA A 366 -28.73 -3.39 11.17
N ASP A 367 -28.55 -2.06 11.16
CA ASP A 367 -27.70 -1.37 10.18
C ASP A 367 -26.25 -1.89 10.21
N ALA A 368 -25.69 -2.11 11.40
CA ALA A 368 -24.36 -2.71 11.54
C ALA A 368 -24.31 -4.14 10.99
N ALA A 369 -25.33 -4.97 11.25
CA ALA A 369 -25.41 -6.33 10.73
C ALA A 369 -25.43 -6.37 9.20
N TYR A 370 -26.20 -5.50 8.56
CA TYR A 370 -26.21 -5.38 7.09
C TYR A 370 -24.84 -5.01 6.51
N ARG A 371 -24.14 -4.06 7.15
CA ARG A 371 -22.78 -3.68 6.73
C ARG A 371 -21.78 -4.81 6.90
N VAL A 372 -21.85 -5.54 8.02
CA VAL A 372 -21.02 -6.73 8.25
C VAL A 372 -21.26 -7.77 7.16
N LEU A 373 -22.52 -8.07 6.83
CA LEU A 373 -22.86 -9.04 5.79
C LEU A 373 -22.29 -8.66 4.43
N TYR A 374 -22.35 -7.37 4.06
CA TYR A 374 -21.68 -6.88 2.84
C TYR A 374 -20.17 -7.16 2.89
N CYS A 375 -19.50 -6.81 4.00
CA CYS A 375 -18.06 -7.00 4.17
C CYS A 375 -17.63 -8.47 4.11
N LEU A 376 -18.50 -9.39 4.54
CA LEU A 376 -18.22 -10.83 4.57
C LEU A 376 -18.51 -11.56 3.25
N GLN A 377 -19.11 -10.89 2.26
CA GLN A 377 -19.34 -11.50 0.95
C GLN A 377 -18.02 -11.98 0.32
N PRO A 378 -17.98 -13.14 -0.38
CA PRO A 378 -16.74 -13.72 -0.93
C PRO A 378 -15.91 -12.74 -1.77
N ALA A 379 -16.59 -11.92 -2.57
CA ALA A 379 -15.94 -10.92 -3.41
C ALA A 379 -15.36 -9.74 -2.61
N VAL A 380 -15.91 -9.39 -1.44
CA VAL A 380 -15.46 -8.24 -0.63
C VAL A 380 -14.43 -8.67 0.40
N ARG A 381 -14.63 -9.83 1.04
CA ARG A 381 -13.73 -10.33 2.10
C ARG A 381 -12.30 -10.58 1.61
N SER A 382 -12.09 -10.79 0.31
CA SER A 382 -10.74 -10.93 -0.28
C SER A 382 -9.85 -9.69 -0.07
N ASP A 383 -10.47 -8.53 0.14
CA ASP A 383 -9.79 -7.26 0.40
C ASP A 383 -9.52 -7.05 1.90
N ILE A 384 -9.94 -7.99 2.75
CA ILE A 384 -9.69 -8.00 4.18
C ILE A 384 -8.53 -8.95 4.47
N THR A 385 -7.49 -8.44 5.13
CA THR A 385 -6.34 -9.21 5.59
C THR A 385 -6.28 -9.20 7.11
N VAL A 386 -6.17 -10.36 7.74
CA VAL A 386 -5.99 -10.45 9.19
C VAL A 386 -4.50 -10.56 9.50
N PHE A 387 -4.02 -9.75 10.46
CA PHE A 387 -2.62 -9.72 10.86
C PHE A 387 -2.49 -9.82 12.38
N ASN A 388 -1.58 -10.68 12.84
CA ASN A 388 -1.32 -10.90 14.25
C ASN A 388 -0.03 -10.21 14.69
N LEU A 389 -0.16 -9.19 15.55
CA LEU A 389 0.98 -8.42 16.09
C LEU A 389 1.91 -9.22 17.01
N ASN A 390 1.52 -10.41 17.46
CA ASN A 390 2.38 -11.30 18.24
C ASN A 390 3.25 -12.21 17.37
N SER A 391 2.96 -12.32 16.07
CA SER A 391 3.80 -13.08 15.13
C SER A 391 5.11 -12.33 14.84
N ASP A 392 6.13 -13.06 14.40
CA ASP A 392 7.43 -12.49 14.00
C ASP A 392 7.36 -11.73 12.65
N ASN A 393 6.18 -11.67 12.03
CA ASN A 393 5.97 -11.03 10.74
C ASN A 393 5.87 -9.51 10.88
N ASP A 394 6.26 -8.77 9.83
CA ASP A 394 6.17 -7.32 9.79
C ASP A 394 4.78 -6.85 9.32
N LEU A 395 4.17 -5.90 10.02
CA LEU A 395 2.92 -5.24 9.61
C LEU A 395 3.06 -4.60 8.22
N SER A 396 4.25 -4.13 7.86
CA SER A 396 4.53 -3.58 6.52
C SER A 396 4.22 -4.59 5.42
N GLU A 397 4.54 -5.86 5.64
CA GLU A 397 4.29 -6.93 4.70
C GLU A 397 2.80 -7.23 4.57
N ALA A 398 2.06 -7.27 5.69
CA ALA A 398 0.62 -7.50 5.68
C ALA A 398 -0.13 -6.38 4.94
N ILE A 399 0.25 -5.12 5.17
CA ILE A 399 -0.27 -3.96 4.44
C ILE A 399 0.03 -4.12 2.95
N PHE A 400 1.26 -4.46 2.60
CA PHE A 400 1.67 -4.61 1.20
C PHE A 400 0.88 -5.71 0.49
N ARG A 401 0.72 -6.88 1.14
CA ARG A 401 -0.11 -7.99 0.65
C ARG A 401 -1.55 -7.55 0.40
N GLY A 402 -2.15 -6.80 1.33
CA GLY A 402 -3.49 -6.24 1.18
C GLY A 402 -3.62 -5.33 -0.06
N ILE A 403 -2.67 -4.41 -0.24
CA ILE A 403 -2.62 -3.52 -1.41
C ILE A 403 -2.49 -4.31 -2.72
N CYS A 404 -1.62 -5.32 -2.75
CA CYS A 404 -1.40 -6.16 -3.92
C CYS A 404 -2.70 -6.87 -4.35
N LYS A 405 -3.40 -7.51 -3.40
CA LYS A 405 -4.65 -8.23 -3.65
C LYS A 405 -5.74 -7.32 -4.20
N ALA A 406 -5.95 -6.16 -3.57
CA ALA A 406 -6.96 -5.20 -4.02
C ALA A 406 -6.67 -4.65 -5.43
N SER A 407 -5.41 -4.35 -5.73
CA SER A 407 -4.99 -3.85 -7.05
C SER A 407 -5.24 -4.87 -8.17
N GLN A 408 -4.88 -6.14 -7.94
CA GLN A 408 -5.12 -7.22 -8.90
C GLN A 408 -6.61 -7.45 -9.17
N LYS A 409 -7.44 -7.39 -8.12
CA LYS A 409 -8.90 -7.53 -8.24
C LYS A 409 -9.52 -6.40 -9.08
N GLN A 410 -9.16 -5.14 -8.81
CA GLN A 410 -9.65 -3.99 -9.57
C GLN A 410 -9.33 -4.15 -11.07
N HIS A 411 -8.11 -4.57 -11.39
CA HIS A 411 -7.70 -4.84 -12.77
C HIS A 411 -8.55 -5.93 -13.43
N ARG A 412 -8.77 -7.05 -12.72
CA ARG A 412 -9.59 -8.16 -13.22
C ARG A 412 -11.04 -7.74 -13.49
N MET A 413 -11.61 -6.91 -12.62
CA MET A 413 -12.96 -6.38 -12.79
C MET A 413 -13.06 -5.43 -13.98
N ALA A 414 -12.11 -4.51 -14.14
CA ALA A 414 -12.06 -3.58 -15.28
C ALA A 414 -11.92 -4.31 -16.64
N LEU A 415 -11.10 -5.38 -16.68
CA LEU A 415 -10.99 -6.24 -17.86
C LEU A 415 -12.31 -6.95 -18.17
N HIS A 416 -12.97 -7.51 -17.15
CA HIS A 416 -14.24 -8.21 -17.32
C HIS A 416 -15.34 -7.27 -17.88
N ASP A 417 -15.43 -6.05 -17.38
CA ASP A 417 -16.41 -5.06 -17.84
C ASP A 417 -16.14 -4.59 -19.28
N ARG A 418 -14.85 -4.38 -19.64
CA ARG A 418 -14.45 -4.09 -21.04
C ARG A 418 -14.80 -5.24 -21.98
N VAL A 419 -14.53 -6.49 -21.58
CA VAL A 419 -14.89 -7.68 -22.38
C VAL A 419 -16.41 -7.79 -22.56
N ASN A 420 -17.19 -7.54 -21.50
CA ASN A 420 -18.65 -7.59 -21.58
C ASN A 420 -19.21 -6.46 -22.47
N THR A 421 -18.62 -5.27 -22.39
CA THR A 421 -18.95 -4.14 -23.28
C THR A 421 -18.66 -4.49 -24.74
N LEU A 422 -17.49 -5.07 -25.03
CA LEU A 422 -17.15 -5.54 -26.39
C LEU A 422 -18.08 -6.63 -26.90
N LYS A 423 -18.49 -7.58 -26.06
CA LYS A 423 -19.51 -8.59 -26.40
C LYS A 423 -20.86 -7.95 -26.74
N ARG A 424 -21.27 -6.92 -25.99
CA ARG A 424 -22.50 -6.15 -26.26
C ARG A 424 -22.42 -5.37 -27.58
N TYR A 425 -21.27 -4.79 -27.90
CA TYR A 425 -21.04 -4.15 -29.21
C TYR A 425 -21.09 -5.17 -30.35
N LYS A 426 -20.43 -6.32 -30.19
CA LYS A 426 -20.44 -7.41 -31.20
C LYS A 426 -21.84 -7.98 -31.46
N ASN A 427 -22.69 -8.00 -30.44
CA ASN A 427 -24.08 -8.46 -30.57
C ASN A 427 -25.05 -7.38 -31.10
N LYS A 428 -24.67 -6.09 -31.11
CA LYS A 428 -25.49 -5.00 -31.67
C LYS A 428 -25.14 -4.63 -33.12
N SER A 429 -23.94 -4.99 -33.60
CA SER A 429 -23.54 -4.74 -34.99
C SER A 429 -24.01 -5.86 -35.93
N ARG A 430 -25.01 -5.58 -36.79
CA ARG A 430 -25.24 -6.37 -38.02
C ARG A 430 -23.99 -6.30 -38.93
N PRO A 431 -23.66 -7.34 -39.72
CA PRO A 431 -22.40 -7.41 -40.45
C PRO A 431 -22.45 -6.50 -41.67
N MET A 432 -21.80 -5.33 -41.58
CA MET A 432 -21.36 -4.52 -42.72
C MET A 432 -20.05 -3.80 -42.35
N LEU A 433 -19.07 -4.57 -41.87
CA LEU A 433 -17.69 -4.12 -41.74
C LEU A 433 -16.80 -5.28 -42.19
N THR A 434 -15.97 -5.02 -43.21
CA THR A 434 -15.03 -5.97 -43.81
C THR A 434 -14.04 -6.51 -42.77
N ASP A 435 -13.66 -7.78 -42.92
CA ASP A 435 -12.87 -8.55 -41.94
C ASP A 435 -11.54 -7.91 -41.50
N GLU A 436 -10.97 -6.99 -42.29
CA GLU A 436 -9.72 -6.28 -41.96
C GLU A 436 -9.85 -5.29 -40.79
N ASN A 437 -10.99 -4.60 -40.64
CA ASN A 437 -11.16 -3.59 -39.59
C ASN A 437 -11.41 -4.19 -38.20
N ILE A 438 -11.97 -5.41 -38.13
CA ILE A 438 -12.22 -6.12 -36.87
C ILE A 438 -10.90 -6.66 -36.28
N HIS A 439 -9.97 -7.08 -37.15
CA HIS A 439 -8.67 -7.58 -36.71
C HIS A 439 -7.80 -6.47 -36.11
N HIS A 440 -7.78 -5.28 -36.70
CA HIS A 440 -7.03 -4.12 -36.18
C HIS A 440 -7.60 -3.55 -34.87
N HIS A 441 -8.93 -3.52 -34.70
CA HIS A 441 -9.53 -3.09 -33.43
C HIS A 441 -9.35 -4.13 -32.30
N SER A 442 -9.40 -5.43 -32.60
CA SER A 442 -9.19 -6.48 -31.59
C SER A 442 -7.74 -6.58 -31.14
N THR A 443 -6.78 -6.39 -32.06
CA THR A 443 -5.35 -6.36 -31.72
C THR A 443 -4.97 -5.09 -30.96
N SER A 444 -5.46 -3.91 -31.36
CA SER A 444 -5.18 -2.65 -30.63
C SER A 444 -5.77 -2.59 -29.22
N VAL A 445 -6.88 -3.28 -28.96
CA VAL A 445 -7.45 -3.41 -27.61
C VAL A 445 -6.66 -4.41 -26.76
N SER A 446 -6.23 -5.53 -27.36
CA SER A 446 -5.37 -6.50 -26.69
C SER A 446 -4.04 -5.86 -26.28
N THR A 447 -3.42 -5.07 -27.16
CA THR A 447 -2.14 -4.39 -26.86
C THR A 447 -2.28 -3.34 -25.76
N LYS A 448 -3.33 -2.51 -25.76
CA LYS A 448 -3.59 -1.55 -24.67
C LYS A 448 -3.81 -2.24 -23.32
N SER A 449 -4.57 -3.34 -23.29
CA SER A 449 -4.81 -4.11 -22.06
C SER A 449 -3.54 -4.77 -21.51
N LYS A 450 -2.66 -5.26 -22.40
CA LYS A 450 -1.35 -5.81 -22.02
C LYS A 450 -0.46 -4.71 -21.44
N GLN A 451 -0.41 -3.55 -22.09
CA GLN A 451 0.40 -2.42 -21.64
C GLN A 451 -0.06 -1.88 -20.27
N GLU A 452 -1.37 -1.77 -20.04
CA GLU A 452 -1.92 -1.42 -18.72
C GLU A 452 -1.51 -2.44 -17.65
N LYS A 453 -1.63 -3.76 -17.93
CA LYS A 453 -1.24 -4.83 -16.99
C LYS A 453 0.25 -4.75 -16.61
N THR A 454 1.11 -4.48 -17.58
CA THR A 454 2.55 -4.37 -17.37
C THR A 454 2.94 -3.12 -16.55
N ILE A 455 2.26 -1.99 -16.74
CA ILE A 455 2.50 -0.79 -15.94
C ILE A 455 2.13 -1.03 -14.47
N GLN A 456 1.07 -1.79 -14.19
CA GLN A 456 0.69 -2.09 -12.81
C GLN A 456 1.67 -3.02 -12.10
N SER A 457 2.17 -4.07 -12.78
CA SER A 457 3.09 -5.04 -12.17
C SER A 457 4.46 -4.44 -11.87
N THR A 458 5.00 -3.59 -12.75
CA THR A 458 6.28 -2.91 -12.55
C THR A 458 6.25 -1.98 -11.33
N LEU A 459 5.20 -1.16 -11.20
CA LEU A 459 5.07 -0.23 -10.09
C LEU A 459 4.78 -0.91 -8.76
N LEU A 460 4.06 -2.03 -8.76
CA LEU A 460 3.88 -2.85 -7.55
C LEU A 460 5.21 -3.47 -7.10
N LEU A 461 6.05 -3.91 -8.05
CA LEU A 461 7.39 -4.39 -7.75
C LEU A 461 8.31 -3.27 -7.24
N GLU A 462 8.16 -2.03 -7.73
CA GLU A 462 8.86 -0.86 -7.17
C GLU A 462 8.45 -0.54 -5.73
N LEU A 463 7.16 -0.71 -5.42
CA LEU A 463 6.67 -0.56 -4.06
C LEU A 463 7.23 -1.68 -3.17
N ALA A 464 7.22 -2.94 -3.63
CA ALA A 464 7.83 -4.07 -2.93
C ALA A 464 9.32 -3.82 -2.63
N MET A 465 10.07 -3.34 -3.64
CA MET A 465 11.49 -2.97 -3.49
C MET A 465 11.68 -1.82 -2.50
N SER A 466 10.77 -0.85 -2.49
CA SER A 466 10.85 0.26 -1.54
C SER A 466 10.63 -0.25 -0.11
N TRP A 467 9.79 -1.27 0.08
CA TRP A 467 9.44 -1.83 1.39
C TRP A 467 10.30 -3.04 1.79
N ASN A 468 11.23 -3.47 0.92
CA ASN A 468 12.07 -4.64 1.11
C ASN A 468 11.30 -5.96 1.31
N SER A 469 10.09 -6.06 0.78
CA SER A 469 9.20 -7.23 0.94
C SER A 469 9.41 -8.24 -0.19
N ILE A 470 10.51 -9.01 -0.11
CA ILE A 470 10.89 -9.95 -1.18
C ILE A 470 9.88 -11.08 -1.39
N ASP A 471 9.25 -11.58 -0.33
CA ASP A 471 8.35 -12.73 -0.44
C ASP A 471 7.07 -12.37 -1.20
N VAL A 472 6.56 -11.16 -0.98
CA VAL A 472 5.43 -10.63 -1.76
C VAL A 472 5.86 -10.35 -3.21
N ALA A 473 7.07 -9.83 -3.42
CA ALA A 473 7.61 -9.64 -4.77
C ALA A 473 7.71 -10.96 -5.55
N LYS A 474 8.19 -12.03 -4.92
CA LYS A 474 8.25 -13.37 -5.51
C LYS A 474 6.87 -13.85 -5.92
N GLU A 475 5.87 -13.71 -5.04
CA GLU A 475 4.48 -14.07 -5.34
C GLU A 475 3.94 -13.29 -6.55
N LEU A 476 4.19 -11.98 -6.61
CA LEU A 476 3.78 -11.12 -7.72
C LEU A 476 4.45 -11.46 -9.05
N ILE A 477 5.73 -11.84 -9.01
CA ILE A 477 6.47 -12.24 -10.20
C ILE A 477 6.00 -13.61 -10.70
N LEU A 478 5.79 -14.57 -9.79
CA LEU A 478 5.25 -15.90 -10.10
C LEU A 478 3.85 -15.81 -10.73
N GLN A 479 2.99 -14.93 -10.23
CA GLN A 479 1.62 -14.76 -10.74
C GLN A 479 1.56 -14.10 -12.12
N ASN A 480 2.58 -13.35 -12.55
CA ASN A 480 2.50 -12.52 -13.76
C ASN A 480 3.23 -13.04 -15.00
N SER A 481 3.92 -14.18 -14.95
CA SER A 481 4.72 -14.76 -16.05
C SER A 481 5.67 -13.74 -16.70
N LEU A 482 6.95 -13.86 -16.37
CA LEU A 482 8.03 -12.91 -16.66
C LEU A 482 8.13 -12.37 -18.08
N GLU A 483 7.65 -13.09 -19.09
CA GLU A 483 7.60 -12.62 -20.49
C GLU A 483 6.83 -11.28 -20.67
N ASN A 484 6.11 -10.80 -19.64
CA ASN A 484 5.28 -9.59 -19.69
C ASN A 484 5.75 -8.42 -18.80
N ILE A 485 6.90 -8.49 -18.11
CA ILE A 485 7.40 -7.35 -17.31
C ILE A 485 8.28 -6.45 -18.21
N HIS A 486 7.66 -5.55 -18.97
CA HIS A 486 8.42 -4.49 -19.66
C HIS A 486 9.15 -3.60 -18.64
N GLY A 487 10.47 -3.45 -18.78
CA GLY A 487 11.30 -2.62 -17.88
C GLY A 487 11.99 -3.38 -16.74
N GLU A 488 12.10 -4.71 -16.83
CA GLU A 488 12.87 -5.52 -15.87
C GLU A 488 14.32 -5.03 -15.65
N ASN A 489 14.98 -4.56 -16.71
CA ASN A 489 16.32 -3.97 -16.65
C ASN A 489 16.36 -2.71 -15.76
N ASP A 490 15.35 -1.84 -15.88
CA ASP A 490 15.24 -0.63 -15.05
C ASP A 490 14.95 -0.97 -13.59
N LEU A 491 14.13 -2.00 -13.34
CA LEU A 491 13.83 -2.49 -11.99
C LEU A 491 15.07 -3.12 -11.36
N PHE A 492 15.88 -3.84 -12.13
CA PHE A 492 17.17 -4.38 -11.70
C PHE A 492 18.13 -3.25 -11.31
N ILE A 493 18.30 -2.22 -12.14
CA ILE A 493 19.13 -1.05 -11.81
C ILE A 493 18.61 -0.32 -10.56
N LYS A 494 17.29 -0.19 -10.40
CA LYS A 494 16.68 0.37 -9.18
C LYS A 494 16.97 -0.49 -7.95
N ALA A 495 16.99 -1.82 -8.07
CA ALA A 495 17.33 -2.71 -6.97
C ALA A 495 18.81 -2.55 -6.54
N LEU A 496 19.72 -2.39 -7.51
CA LEU A 496 21.14 -2.11 -7.27
C LEU A 496 21.33 -0.78 -6.53
N THR A 497 20.82 0.32 -7.10
CA THR A 497 20.99 1.68 -6.55
C THR A 497 20.36 1.86 -5.17
N LYS A 498 19.32 1.08 -4.84
CA LYS A 498 18.67 1.07 -3.51
C LYS A 498 19.27 0.05 -2.52
N ASN A 499 20.34 -0.64 -2.89
CA ASN A 499 20.95 -1.72 -2.10
C ASN A 499 19.93 -2.78 -1.64
N ARG A 500 19.27 -3.45 -2.59
CA ARG A 500 18.28 -4.51 -2.34
C ARG A 500 18.80 -5.89 -2.79
N PRO A 501 19.70 -6.55 -2.02
CA PRO A 501 20.43 -7.75 -2.48
C PRO A 501 19.52 -8.94 -2.79
N ASN A 502 18.49 -9.16 -1.98
CA ASN A 502 17.54 -10.25 -2.20
C ASN A 502 16.73 -10.07 -3.49
N PHE A 503 16.42 -8.82 -3.87
CA PHE A 503 15.74 -8.53 -5.13
C PHE A 503 16.67 -8.75 -6.32
N VAL A 504 17.92 -8.28 -6.22
CA VAL A 504 18.96 -8.50 -7.25
C VAL A 504 19.19 -9.99 -7.50
N HIS A 505 19.33 -10.78 -6.43
CA HIS A 505 19.45 -12.24 -6.53
C HIS A 505 18.24 -12.86 -7.23
N GLU A 506 17.02 -12.46 -6.85
CA GLU A 506 15.81 -13.01 -7.44
C GLU A 506 15.69 -12.64 -8.93
N PHE A 507 15.98 -11.40 -9.33
CA PHE A 507 16.00 -10.99 -10.74
C PHE A 507 16.99 -11.81 -11.58
N ILE A 508 18.20 -12.08 -11.07
CA ILE A 508 19.19 -12.93 -11.76
C ILE A 508 18.67 -14.36 -11.88
N ARG A 509 18.14 -14.93 -10.79
CA ARG A 509 17.56 -16.29 -10.77
C ARG A 509 16.42 -16.44 -11.78
N ILE A 510 15.66 -15.38 -11.95
CA ILE A 510 14.51 -15.27 -12.86
C ILE A 510 14.93 -15.18 -14.34
N GLY A 511 16.17 -14.76 -14.63
CA GLY A 511 16.72 -14.70 -15.99
C GLY A 511 17.10 -13.30 -16.47
N VAL A 512 17.07 -12.28 -15.62
CA VAL A 512 17.64 -10.96 -15.97
C VAL A 512 19.15 -11.12 -16.11
N ASP A 513 19.67 -10.87 -17.30
CA ASP A 513 21.10 -10.96 -17.63
C ASP A 513 21.77 -9.59 -17.44
N PRO A 514 22.64 -9.41 -16.42
CA PRO A 514 23.28 -8.12 -16.18
C PRO A 514 24.12 -7.62 -17.36
N SER A 515 24.62 -8.52 -18.22
CA SER A 515 25.40 -8.12 -19.39
C SER A 515 24.53 -7.40 -20.43
N GLU A 516 23.29 -7.84 -20.63
CA GLU A 516 22.32 -7.16 -21.51
C GLU A 516 21.83 -5.84 -20.92
N VAL A 517 21.78 -5.73 -19.58
CA VAL A 517 21.39 -4.50 -18.87
C VAL A 517 22.43 -3.40 -19.07
N PHE A 518 23.71 -3.72 -18.84
CA PHE A 518 24.78 -2.72 -18.83
C PHE A 518 25.51 -2.58 -20.18
N PHE A 519 25.45 -3.61 -21.03
CA PHE A 519 26.09 -3.63 -22.36
C PHE A 519 25.11 -3.96 -23.49
N PRO A 520 24.02 -3.18 -23.68
CA PRO A 520 23.01 -3.49 -24.69
C PRO A 520 23.56 -3.42 -26.13
N ASN A 521 23.05 -4.29 -27.01
CA ASN A 521 23.36 -4.37 -28.45
C ASN A 521 24.81 -4.73 -28.80
N ASP A 522 25.44 -5.65 -28.06
CA ASP A 522 26.82 -6.10 -28.30
C ASP A 522 27.88 -4.97 -28.29
N LYS A 523 27.54 -3.78 -27.74
CA LYS A 523 28.46 -2.64 -27.65
C LYS A 523 29.73 -2.97 -26.87
N PHE A 524 29.70 -4.01 -26.02
CA PHE A 524 30.86 -4.51 -25.30
C PHE A 524 32.06 -4.85 -26.21
N PHE A 525 31.78 -5.35 -27.43
CA PHE A 525 32.79 -5.71 -28.43
C PHE A 525 32.81 -4.75 -29.63
N SER A 526 32.19 -3.57 -29.52
CA SER A 526 32.17 -2.61 -30.61
C SER A 526 33.60 -2.15 -30.94
N THR A 527 34.05 -2.42 -32.16
CA THR A 527 35.39 -2.10 -32.68
C THR A 527 35.48 -0.75 -33.39
N ASN A 528 34.42 0.07 -33.36
CA ASN A 528 34.44 1.38 -34.00
C ASN A 528 33.54 2.37 -33.25
N SER A 529 34.11 3.19 -32.37
CA SER A 529 33.54 4.51 -32.14
C SER A 529 33.74 5.29 -33.44
N LYS A 530 32.64 5.67 -34.11
CA LYS A 530 32.72 6.75 -35.09
C LYS A 530 33.40 7.94 -34.38
N PRO A 531 34.27 8.72 -35.05
CA PRO A 531 35.09 9.77 -34.43
C PRO A 531 34.32 10.89 -33.69
N ASN A 532 32.99 10.84 -33.66
CA ASN A 532 32.10 11.78 -32.96
C ASN A 532 31.30 11.14 -31.81
N GLN A 533 31.64 9.94 -31.33
CA GLN A 533 31.03 9.33 -30.15
C GLN A 533 32.12 8.87 -29.16
N ASN A 534 32.54 9.79 -28.28
CA ASN A 534 33.44 9.56 -27.14
C ASN A 534 32.72 8.81 -26.00
N HIS A 535 32.06 7.69 -26.30
CA HIS A 535 31.35 6.94 -25.28
C HIS A 535 32.09 5.65 -24.95
N SER A 536 32.60 5.53 -23.71
CA SER A 536 33.21 4.32 -23.19
C SER A 536 32.20 3.17 -23.17
N ARG A 537 32.65 1.93 -23.37
CA ARG A 537 31.79 0.75 -23.14
C ARG A 537 31.26 0.65 -21.71
N TYR A 538 31.88 1.36 -20.76
CA TYR A 538 31.50 1.42 -19.34
C TYR A 538 30.71 2.67 -18.95
N ASP A 539 30.45 3.61 -19.87
CA ASP A 539 29.78 4.88 -19.57
C ASP A 539 28.46 4.68 -18.83
N PHE A 540 27.61 3.77 -19.34
CA PHE A 540 26.30 3.51 -18.75
C PHE A 540 26.41 2.89 -17.35
N PHE A 541 27.37 1.98 -17.15
CA PHE A 541 27.66 1.36 -15.85
C PHE A 541 28.11 2.42 -14.83
N ILE A 542 29.08 3.27 -15.21
CA ILE A 542 29.61 4.33 -14.36
C ILE A 542 28.51 5.34 -14.03
N GLN A 543 27.79 5.83 -15.03
CA GLN A 543 26.73 6.84 -14.86
C GLN A 543 25.61 6.35 -13.92
N LYS A 544 25.23 5.08 -14.00
CA LYS A 544 24.13 4.53 -13.19
C LYS A 544 24.54 4.16 -11.77
N LEU A 545 25.75 3.66 -11.57
CA LEU A 545 26.16 3.06 -10.28
C LEU A 545 27.08 3.96 -9.44
N TYR A 546 27.82 4.87 -10.05
CA TYR A 546 28.75 5.80 -9.38
C TYR A 546 28.25 7.25 -9.37
N SER A 547 26.93 7.45 -9.42
CA SER A 547 26.33 8.79 -9.31
C SER A 547 26.81 9.53 -8.05
N THR A 548 26.93 10.85 -8.12
CA THR A 548 27.49 11.69 -7.03
C THR A 548 26.76 11.50 -5.70
N GLU A 549 25.44 11.24 -5.73
CA GLU A 549 24.64 10.94 -4.53
C GLU A 549 25.00 9.59 -3.87
N ALA A 550 25.45 8.62 -4.65
CA ALA A 550 25.84 7.31 -4.15
C ALA A 550 27.22 7.36 -3.49
N VAL A 551 28.15 8.12 -4.09
CA VAL A 551 29.56 8.21 -3.67
C VAL A 551 29.76 9.06 -2.41
N ASN A 552 28.95 10.10 -2.21
CA ASN A 552 29.05 11.00 -1.06
C ASN A 552 28.56 10.40 0.28
N ARG A 553 28.37 9.08 0.37
CA ARG A 553 27.96 8.42 1.62
C ARG A 553 29.19 8.13 2.49
N PRO A 554 29.18 8.49 3.78
CA PRO A 554 30.35 8.34 4.67
C PRO A 554 30.73 6.87 4.93
N GLU A 555 29.82 5.94 4.68
CA GLU A 555 30.01 4.50 4.87
C GLU A 555 30.70 3.83 3.67
N CYS A 556 30.86 4.55 2.56
CA CYS A 556 31.45 4.07 1.31
C CYS A 556 32.98 4.07 1.40
N LEU A 557 33.65 2.98 0.99
CA LEU A 557 35.12 2.93 0.91
C LEU A 557 35.66 3.95 -0.10
N LEU A 558 34.85 4.29 -1.10
CA LEU A 558 35.22 5.28 -2.10
C LEU A 558 35.32 6.70 -1.52
N ALA A 559 34.51 7.03 -0.52
CA ALA A 559 34.52 8.36 0.09
C ALA A 559 35.87 8.66 0.76
N SER A 560 36.46 7.69 1.47
CA SER A 560 37.77 7.86 2.11
C SER A 560 38.91 7.97 1.10
N VAL A 561 38.85 7.21 -0.01
CA VAL A 561 39.86 7.28 -1.09
C VAL A 561 39.81 8.64 -1.78
N ILE A 562 38.60 9.12 -2.12
CA ILE A 562 38.38 10.43 -2.74
C ILE A 562 38.83 11.57 -1.81
N GLU A 563 38.65 11.44 -0.50
CA GLU A 563 39.14 12.45 0.46
C GLU A 563 40.67 12.47 0.56
N SER A 564 41.33 11.33 0.40
CA SER A 564 42.78 11.20 0.51
C SER A 564 43.56 11.60 -0.74
N ASP A 565 42.94 11.58 -1.92
CA ASP A 565 43.60 11.85 -3.21
C ASP A 565 42.98 13.08 -3.92
N PRO A 566 43.70 14.21 -4.01
CA PRO A 566 43.22 15.43 -4.65
C PRO A 566 42.84 15.26 -6.13
N ASP A 567 43.56 14.42 -6.87
CA ASP A 567 43.37 14.25 -8.31
C ASP A 567 42.07 13.49 -8.62
N VAL A 568 41.71 12.53 -7.75
CA VAL A 568 40.44 11.80 -7.81
C VAL A 568 39.27 12.69 -7.36
N LYS A 569 39.52 13.57 -6.38
CA LYS A 569 38.53 14.50 -5.81
C LYS A 569 37.99 15.52 -6.82
N GLU A 570 38.84 16.04 -7.71
CA GLU A 570 38.41 16.98 -8.74
C GLU A 570 37.67 16.30 -9.89
N LYS A 571 38.05 15.08 -10.26
CA LYS A 571 37.49 14.38 -11.42
C LYS A 571 36.13 13.75 -11.15
N TYR A 572 35.87 13.25 -9.92
CA TYR A 572 34.76 12.32 -9.61
C TYR A 572 34.80 11.07 -10.53
N ILE A 573 34.25 9.92 -10.11
CA ILE A 573 34.21 8.75 -11.00
C ILE A 573 33.21 9.00 -12.13
N LYS A 574 33.71 9.52 -13.25
CA LYS A 574 32.96 9.77 -14.49
C LYS A 574 33.54 9.01 -15.68
N GLU A 575 34.80 8.63 -15.59
CA GLU A 575 35.59 8.02 -16.67
C GLU A 575 36.24 6.72 -16.19
N THR A 576 36.60 5.84 -17.13
CA THR A 576 37.24 4.55 -16.83
C THR A 576 38.63 4.72 -16.24
N GLU A 577 39.36 5.76 -16.64
CA GLU A 577 40.69 6.10 -16.12
C GLU A 577 40.63 6.32 -14.60
N THR A 578 39.74 7.19 -14.14
CA THR A 578 39.57 7.47 -12.70
C THR A 578 39.20 6.23 -11.90
N LEU A 579 38.41 5.31 -12.47
CA LEU A 579 38.06 4.05 -11.81
C LEU A 579 39.26 3.11 -11.68
N ASN A 580 40.13 3.05 -12.69
CA ASN A 580 41.38 2.30 -12.60
C ASN A 580 42.35 2.89 -11.58
N ASP A 581 42.47 4.21 -11.52
CA ASP A 581 43.34 4.91 -10.56
C ASP A 581 42.91 4.58 -9.12
N VAL A 582 41.61 4.68 -8.82
CA VAL A 582 41.05 4.29 -7.52
C VAL A 582 41.42 2.84 -7.16
N LEU A 583 41.28 1.90 -8.10
CA LEU A 583 41.60 0.50 -7.84
C LEU A 583 43.10 0.27 -7.63
N ARG A 584 43.97 1.03 -8.30
CA ARG A 584 45.43 0.97 -8.10
C ARG A 584 45.83 1.55 -6.76
N THR A 585 45.22 2.65 -6.33
CA THR A 585 45.46 3.23 -5.01
C THR A 585 45.08 2.25 -3.89
N LEU A 586 44.00 1.48 -4.07
CA LEU A 586 43.54 0.49 -3.10
C LEU A 586 44.35 -0.82 -3.13
N ILE A 587 44.55 -1.41 -4.30
CA ILE A 587 45.13 -2.76 -4.46
C ILE A 587 46.65 -2.70 -4.64
N GLY A 588 47.19 -1.60 -5.17
CA GLY A 588 48.60 -1.36 -5.46
C GLY A 588 48.91 -1.26 -6.96
N ASP A 589 50.03 -0.61 -7.26
CA ASP A 589 50.46 -0.23 -8.62
C ASP A 589 50.72 -1.40 -9.57
N ASN A 590 50.95 -2.60 -9.02
CA ASN A 590 51.13 -3.83 -9.80
C ASN A 590 49.83 -4.36 -10.41
N LEU A 591 48.68 -3.74 -10.13
CA LEU A 591 47.41 -4.11 -10.74
C LEU A 591 47.35 -3.63 -12.21
N HIS A 592 47.17 -4.59 -13.12
CA HIS A 592 46.84 -4.30 -14.51
C HIS A 592 45.50 -3.58 -14.63
N LEU A 593 45.39 -2.67 -15.60
CA LEU A 593 44.16 -1.93 -15.85
C LEU A 593 43.01 -2.90 -16.14
N LEU A 594 41.86 -2.66 -15.50
CA LEU A 594 40.67 -3.51 -15.62
C LEU A 594 39.61 -2.90 -16.54
N TYR A 595 39.51 -1.57 -16.56
CA TYR A 595 38.54 -0.83 -17.35
C TYR A 595 39.21 -0.16 -18.54
N PHE A 596 38.60 -0.26 -19.72
CA PHE A 596 39.08 0.34 -20.96
C PHE A 596 37.89 0.86 -21.74
N ASP A 597 38.09 1.95 -22.49
CA ASP A 597 37.02 2.57 -23.26
C ASP A 597 36.55 1.73 -24.44
N THR A 598 37.50 1.07 -25.12
CA THR A 598 37.21 0.14 -26.22
C THR A 598 37.78 -1.25 -25.96
N HIS A 599 37.26 -2.24 -26.69
CA HIS A 599 37.78 -3.61 -26.65
C HIS A 599 39.19 -3.71 -27.26
N ASP A 600 39.49 -2.88 -28.27
CA ASP A 600 40.79 -2.89 -28.95
C ASP A 600 41.90 -2.34 -28.04
N ASP A 601 41.61 -1.31 -27.24
CA ASP A 601 42.55 -0.77 -26.25
C ASP A 601 42.95 -1.84 -25.22
N GLU A 602 41.96 -2.60 -24.74
CA GLU A 602 42.19 -3.72 -23.83
C GLU A 602 43.08 -4.80 -24.48
N LEU A 603 42.78 -5.19 -25.72
CA LEU A 603 43.56 -6.19 -26.45
C LEU A 603 45.01 -5.74 -26.64
N ASN A 604 45.21 -4.47 -26.98
CA ASN A 604 46.54 -3.89 -27.16
C ASN A 604 47.31 -3.85 -25.83
N HIS A 605 46.66 -3.41 -24.74
CA HIS A 605 47.27 -3.39 -23.42
C HIS A 605 47.69 -4.79 -22.94
N ARG A 606 46.82 -5.80 -23.13
CA ARG A 606 47.11 -7.20 -22.75
C ARG A 606 48.27 -7.78 -23.55
N LYS A 607 48.34 -7.51 -24.86
CA LYS A 607 49.47 -7.91 -25.72
C LYS A 607 50.79 -7.30 -25.24
N MET A 608 50.79 -5.99 -24.97
CA MET A 608 51.97 -5.28 -24.47
C MET A 608 52.41 -5.78 -23.10
N SER A 609 51.46 -6.20 -22.26
CA SER A 609 51.71 -6.74 -20.92
C SER A 609 52.12 -8.22 -20.91
N GLY A 610 52.36 -8.84 -22.06
CA GLY A 610 52.79 -10.24 -22.15
C GLY A 610 51.69 -11.28 -21.94
N PHE A 611 50.43 -10.87 -21.77
CA PHE A 611 49.29 -11.77 -21.67
C PHE A 611 48.85 -12.23 -23.07
N THR A 612 49.49 -13.29 -23.58
CA THR A 612 48.99 -14.01 -24.75
C THR A 612 47.82 -14.90 -24.32
N THR A 613 46.63 -14.33 -24.26
CA THR A 613 45.43 -15.12 -24.01
C THR A 613 45.06 -15.92 -25.26
N ASN A 614 44.44 -17.10 -25.06
CA ASN A 614 43.77 -17.88 -26.11
C ASN A 614 42.70 -17.09 -26.91
N PHE A 615 42.41 -15.84 -26.53
CA PHE A 615 41.55 -14.92 -27.25
C PHE A 615 41.99 -14.65 -28.69
N VAL A 616 43.31 -14.64 -28.96
CA VAL A 616 43.84 -14.42 -30.31
C VAL A 616 43.44 -15.56 -31.27
N ARG A 617 43.09 -16.76 -30.76
CA ARG A 617 42.56 -17.85 -31.60
C ARG A 617 41.13 -17.64 -32.09
N PHE A 618 40.32 -16.80 -31.43
CA PHE A 618 38.93 -16.58 -31.83
C PHE A 618 38.80 -15.65 -33.04
N ASN A 619 39.69 -14.67 -33.19
CA ASN A 619 39.68 -13.75 -34.34
C ASN A 619 40.26 -14.38 -35.63
N GLN A 620 40.85 -15.58 -35.56
CA GLN A 620 41.28 -16.34 -36.74
C GLN A 620 40.18 -17.26 -37.30
N MET A 621 39.01 -17.33 -36.66
CA MET A 621 37.85 -18.11 -37.13
C MET A 621 36.90 -17.25 -37.96
N THR A 622 37.41 -16.59 -39.00
CA THR A 622 36.57 -15.92 -40.01
C THR A 622 36.14 -16.93 -41.06
N ASP A 623 35.19 -17.80 -40.71
CA ASP A 623 34.43 -18.56 -41.69
C ASP A 623 32.97 -18.60 -41.25
N GLY A 624 32.05 -18.21 -42.15
CA GLY A 624 30.67 -17.80 -41.86
C GLY A 624 29.76 -18.84 -41.19
N LYS A 625 30.26 -20.04 -40.88
CA LYS A 625 29.55 -21.12 -40.17
C LYS A 625 29.61 -21.01 -38.63
N ASN A 626 30.46 -20.13 -38.07
CA ASN A 626 30.73 -20.04 -36.62
C ASN A 626 30.23 -18.77 -35.91
N ALA A 627 29.45 -17.92 -36.57
CA ALA A 627 28.99 -16.64 -36.00
C ALA A 627 28.17 -16.81 -34.71
N GLN A 628 27.38 -17.88 -34.60
CA GLN A 628 26.58 -18.16 -33.40
C GLN A 628 27.44 -18.61 -32.21
N SER A 629 28.48 -19.41 -32.47
CA SER A 629 29.45 -19.85 -31.46
C SER A 629 30.27 -18.67 -30.93
N LEU A 630 30.68 -17.76 -31.82
CA LEU A 630 31.38 -16.53 -31.44
C LEU A 630 30.51 -15.61 -30.59
N ARG A 631 29.24 -15.39 -30.99
CA ARG A 631 28.28 -14.61 -30.19
C ARG A 631 28.07 -15.19 -28.80
N ARG A 632 28.00 -16.52 -28.69
CA ARG A 632 27.86 -17.20 -27.39
C ARG A 632 29.09 -16.98 -26.50
N ALA A 633 30.29 -17.18 -27.02
CA ALA A 633 31.54 -16.93 -26.29
C ALA A 633 31.68 -15.45 -25.86
N ASN A 634 31.30 -14.52 -26.74
CA ASN A 634 31.28 -13.10 -26.45
C ASN A 634 30.31 -12.77 -25.30
N ARG A 635 29.10 -13.35 -25.33
CA ARG A 635 28.12 -13.15 -24.26
C ARG A 635 28.59 -13.72 -22.92
N GLU A 636 29.14 -14.94 -22.91
CA GLU A 636 29.68 -15.57 -21.68
C GLU A 636 30.81 -14.71 -21.07
N MET A 637 31.65 -14.13 -21.92
CA MET A 637 32.70 -13.22 -21.47
C MET A 637 32.14 -11.90 -20.93
N ALA A 638 31.19 -11.26 -21.61
CA ALA A 638 30.55 -10.04 -21.12
C ALA A 638 29.89 -10.27 -19.75
N GLN A 639 29.28 -11.45 -19.54
CA GLN A 639 28.73 -11.87 -18.25
C GLN A 639 29.82 -11.99 -17.17
N ASP A 640 30.96 -12.63 -17.47
CA ASP A 640 32.05 -12.74 -16.50
C ASP A 640 32.61 -11.36 -16.09
N TYR A 641 32.72 -10.42 -17.04
CA TYR A 641 33.21 -9.06 -16.77
C TYR A 641 32.21 -8.27 -15.93
N ILE A 642 30.93 -8.21 -16.33
CA ILE A 642 29.95 -7.42 -15.59
C ILE A 642 29.75 -7.95 -14.16
N MET A 643 29.83 -9.27 -13.95
CA MET A 643 29.68 -9.84 -12.61
C MET A 643 30.87 -9.51 -11.71
N ARG A 644 32.08 -9.50 -12.26
CA ARG A 644 33.28 -8.98 -11.57
C ARG A 644 33.11 -7.50 -11.23
N ASP A 645 32.66 -6.71 -12.19
CA ASP A 645 32.57 -5.25 -12.05
C ASP A 645 31.47 -4.86 -11.05
N LEU A 646 30.31 -5.53 -11.06
CA LEU A 646 29.25 -5.39 -10.07
C LEU A 646 29.70 -5.82 -8.67
N PHE A 647 30.50 -6.88 -8.56
CA PHE A 647 31.10 -7.31 -7.29
C PHE A 647 32.06 -6.25 -6.73
N LEU A 648 32.99 -5.75 -7.55
CA LEU A 648 33.93 -4.70 -7.15
C LEU A 648 33.20 -3.41 -6.76
N TRP A 649 32.19 -3.01 -7.54
CA TRP A 649 31.32 -1.89 -7.20
C TRP A 649 30.65 -2.11 -5.84
N ALA A 650 30.05 -3.27 -5.57
CA ALA A 650 29.41 -3.55 -4.29
C ALA A 650 30.40 -3.46 -3.12
N ILE A 651 31.65 -3.90 -3.29
CA ILE A 651 32.70 -3.76 -2.26
C ILE A 651 33.06 -2.29 -2.06
N LEU A 652 33.33 -1.54 -3.13
CA LEU A 652 33.65 -0.11 -3.05
C LEU A 652 32.54 0.71 -2.37
N MET A 653 31.28 0.34 -2.61
CA MET A 653 30.11 0.95 -1.97
C MET A 653 29.84 0.47 -0.54
N ASN A 654 30.62 -0.49 -0.04
CA ASN A 654 30.43 -1.17 1.25
C ASN A 654 29.07 -1.90 1.37
N TYR A 655 28.60 -2.49 0.27
CA TYR A 655 27.38 -3.30 0.21
C TYR A 655 27.70 -4.79 0.32
N ILE A 656 28.06 -5.22 1.53
CA ILE A 656 28.56 -6.58 1.79
C ILE A 656 27.57 -7.67 1.38
N ASP A 657 26.28 -7.53 1.70
CA ASP A 657 25.28 -8.53 1.32
C ASP A 657 25.02 -8.57 -0.20
N MET A 658 25.19 -7.44 -0.88
CA MET A 658 25.15 -7.36 -2.34
C MET A 658 26.36 -8.07 -2.96
N ALA A 659 27.55 -7.85 -2.41
CA ALA A 659 28.76 -8.51 -2.85
C ALA A 659 28.66 -10.04 -2.68
N LYS A 660 28.05 -10.53 -1.60
CA LYS A 660 27.78 -11.97 -1.41
C LYS A 660 26.88 -12.54 -2.51
N VAL A 661 25.84 -11.79 -2.92
CA VAL A 661 24.97 -12.20 -4.03
C VAL A 661 25.77 -12.33 -5.32
N PHE A 662 26.56 -11.32 -5.70
CA PHE A 662 27.37 -11.41 -6.91
C PHE A 662 28.40 -12.52 -6.85
N LEU A 663 29.09 -12.68 -5.72
CA LEU A 663 30.07 -13.74 -5.52
C LEU A 663 29.45 -15.13 -5.70
N ALA A 664 28.18 -15.33 -5.29
CA ALA A 664 27.46 -16.58 -5.49
C ALA A 664 27.18 -16.88 -6.98
N HIS A 665 27.05 -15.87 -7.82
CA HIS A 665 26.82 -16.02 -9.25
C HIS A 665 28.11 -15.96 -10.09
N MET A 666 29.25 -15.57 -9.51
CA MET A 666 30.55 -15.54 -10.19
C MET A 666 31.18 -16.93 -10.34
N LYS A 667 31.89 -17.12 -11.46
CA LYS A 667 32.71 -18.31 -11.74
C LYS A 667 33.98 -18.38 -10.91
N TYR A 668 34.68 -17.26 -10.76
CA TYR A 668 35.98 -17.17 -10.07
C TYR A 668 35.86 -16.53 -8.69
N ARG A 669 35.40 -17.30 -7.70
CA ARG A 669 35.06 -16.78 -6.37
C ARG A 669 36.27 -16.52 -5.46
N ILE A 670 37.29 -17.37 -5.52
CA ILE A 670 38.45 -17.28 -4.61
C ILE A 670 39.25 -16.00 -4.86
N CYS A 671 39.60 -15.72 -6.11
CA CYS A 671 40.35 -14.51 -6.46
C CYS A 671 39.54 -13.24 -6.13
N ALA A 672 38.24 -13.24 -6.42
CA ALA A 672 37.36 -12.12 -6.09
C ALA A 672 37.31 -11.87 -4.57
N ALA A 673 37.17 -12.92 -3.76
CA ALA A 673 37.17 -12.80 -2.30
C ALA A 673 38.51 -12.29 -1.75
N LEU A 674 39.63 -12.75 -2.30
CA LEU A 674 40.97 -12.27 -1.90
C LEU A 674 41.17 -10.79 -2.23
N ILE A 675 40.76 -10.36 -3.43
CA ILE A 675 40.83 -8.95 -3.84
C ILE A 675 39.94 -8.09 -2.96
N ALA A 676 38.75 -8.56 -2.58
CA ALA A 676 37.85 -7.80 -1.69
C ALA A 676 38.32 -7.75 -0.23
N THR A 677 39.19 -8.67 0.20
CA THR A 677 39.76 -8.69 1.55
C THR A 677 40.94 -7.73 1.67
N LYS A 678 41.65 -7.54 0.56
CA LYS A 678 42.71 -6.56 0.44
C LYS A 678 42.11 -5.16 0.31
#